data_AF-A0A949F7V3-F1
#
_entry.id   AF-A0A949F7V3-F1
#
_cell.length_a   1.000
_cell.length_b   1.000
_cell.length_c   1.000
_cell.angle_alpha   90.00
_cell.angle_beta   90.00
_cell.angle_gamma   90.00
#
_symmetry.space_group_name_H-M   'P 1'
#
loop_
_entity.id
_entity.type
_entity.pdbx_description
1 polymer ?
#
loop_
_entity_poly.entity_id
_entity_poly.type
_entity_poly.pdbx_seq_one_letter_code
_entity_poly.pdbx_strand_id
1 'polypeptide(L)'
;MAFLTGFKRLIGLALIGIFFGAIVFAQEADFKVSKIEVKELTDSVQVLIISDGPVKYKSFSLDNPPRIRLFLPNAQLIWKEKELDIKRGLVKRVEALQYSTKPNIIQIEIYLAYQTAFELKPDEKLLTLEIAKEVPPTPRKIRKEARRRYEIGKGHYRREEFKEAIGALQEALKLNPKLSRAKNYIQKAELAIKEREKLDKERIEVFKQKKIKEEEKKRQEARREAIEKHYAEGLGYYKEGKLIEAIEEWNKVLALEPEHKAGKEIAKAEEVLERIIGEKKIEKEEAERAKRRQEELAKERRGAEEKRKLIKERKSKIIAHYDQGKSHYGKGEFEKALTNFQKVLALDPEHKGTEKYLAKCQKEIEKLKGKEARRKIADYFQKGEKFYREDKYLEAIDEFKKTLALNPEHVEARKYLTKSQENLKEIKEEEAKKSAEERVREIAEKERIAYEVEDIQVIGIPDKTRIVILTDKEGAKYAQFSLTGPPRLVIDIPNATLTWEKKEIGIERSVVKRVRAGQFSEEPRITRVVLDLKEEAKYALRSEENRIILEVENPLYVVGITDVSLKKLPEKTRITVTTEEPVKHSAFNLLEPPVVVIDMYGATMAWPQKFIKVEEEDIVKGVRSGQFEENIARVVIDLREMTTYRVSSVGNKIVVDLQRPAIPAVPKPPVGEEKLLSMDFKDADIHNVLRIIGQRADLNIIAGPELTGTVTISFKGVTAEDALNAILRVRGFGYERKKDIIRVMRLAKEIPEIETTTRIFELNYAEAPIIKTMLVDSMMLSVAGRVIVDVRSNTLMVIDTPVKIEEIGRMIARLDMKPLQVAIESKIIEVRLRGEEELGIDWTWVKKTAEQMSKGSDIDLGFVGTTGFFKYGTIGKSDFAMILQALAKRADTQIISNPKITTLDNVEAVVKVQSRYPYVTEVEEEIVDGKPVTRKTWEEKDVGVSLTVTPHIGKDDYITMKVNPVVSVLQEWTAPPYPYPVVMTREATTNVMVKDGDTLVIGGLIEEEERTTRSGVPGLMKVPVIKYLFSKKVTDTIKSELIIFVTPHIVRVKEEKPKPKEEEVGLLP
;
A
#
# COMPACT_ATOMS: atom_id res chain seq x y z
N MET A 1 -72.95 -24.82 28.72
CA MET A 1 -73.69 -24.23 27.57
C MET A 1 -73.51 -22.72 27.59
N ALA A 2 -73.59 -22.08 26.42
CA ALA A 2 -73.94 -20.66 26.19
C ALA A 2 -73.12 -19.52 26.85
N PHE A 3 -72.48 -18.70 26.00
CA PHE A 3 -72.73 -17.26 25.74
C PHE A 3 -73.06 -16.30 26.93
N LEU A 4 -72.76 -14.98 26.93
CA LEU A 4 -71.86 -14.03 26.25
C LEU A 4 -72.32 -12.62 26.73
N THR A 5 -71.43 -11.64 26.97
CA THR A 5 -71.71 -10.15 27.06
C THR A 5 -72.68 -9.61 28.14
N GLY A 6 -72.62 -8.37 28.65
CA GLY A 6 -71.70 -7.20 28.49
C GLY A 6 -71.92 -6.17 29.64
N PHE A 7 -70.95 -5.35 30.07
CA PHE A 7 -70.69 -3.94 29.65
C PHE A 7 -71.88 -2.95 29.82
N LYS A 8 -71.79 -1.69 30.32
CA LYS A 8 -70.67 -0.84 30.86
C LYS A 8 -71.25 0.54 31.37
N ARG A 9 -70.39 1.39 31.98
CA ARG A 9 -70.44 2.90 32.11
C ARG A 9 -71.23 3.56 33.27
N LEU A 10 -70.88 4.77 33.79
CA LEU A 10 -69.62 5.58 33.91
C LEU A 10 -69.87 6.89 34.75
N ILE A 11 -68.85 7.79 34.87
CA ILE A 11 -68.78 9.20 35.39
C ILE A 11 -68.21 9.28 36.84
N GLY A 12 -67.34 10.21 37.30
CA GLY A 12 -66.60 11.38 36.76
C GLY A 12 -66.46 12.49 37.86
N LEU A 13 -65.50 13.45 37.92
CA LEU A 13 -64.27 13.77 37.14
C LEU A 13 -63.38 14.82 37.92
N ALA A 14 -62.03 14.68 37.95
CA ALA A 14 -60.98 15.75 38.01
C ALA A 14 -60.92 16.81 39.19
N LEU A 15 -59.79 17.47 39.59
CA LEU A 15 -58.36 17.57 39.15
C LEU A 15 -57.41 18.23 40.22
N ILE A 16 -56.07 18.26 39.97
CA ILE A 16 -54.91 18.96 40.65
C ILE A 16 -54.36 18.32 41.97
N GLY A 17 -53.03 18.17 42.28
CA GLY A 17 -51.73 18.33 41.55
C GLY A 17 -50.46 18.33 42.48
N ILE A 18 -49.23 18.07 41.93
CA ILE A 18 -47.84 18.05 42.55
C ILE A 18 -47.44 16.70 43.26
N PHE A 19 -46.46 15.84 42.88
CA PHE A 19 -44.97 15.84 42.56
C PHE A 19 -44.00 15.79 43.79
N PHE A 20 -42.87 15.06 43.88
CA PHE A 20 -42.00 14.31 42.92
C PHE A 20 -41.12 13.20 43.59
N GLY A 21 -40.73 12.13 42.86
CA GLY A 21 -39.44 11.38 43.01
C GLY A 21 -39.44 9.96 43.64
N ALA A 22 -38.69 8.96 43.18
CA ALA A 22 -37.99 8.72 41.89
C ALA A 22 -37.68 7.20 41.74
N ILE A 23 -38.01 6.59 40.59
CA ILE A 23 -37.84 5.14 40.30
C ILE A 23 -37.03 5.00 39.00
N VAL A 24 -36.10 4.03 38.92
CA VAL A 24 -35.44 3.59 37.68
C VAL A 24 -35.42 2.05 37.64
N PHE A 25 -36.49 1.44 37.14
CA PHE A 25 -36.79 1.13 35.74
C PHE A 25 -36.01 -0.09 35.20
N ALA A 26 -36.67 -1.24 35.19
CA ALA A 26 -36.41 -2.24 34.17
C ALA A 26 -36.82 -1.63 32.82
N GLN A 27 -35.87 -1.51 31.89
CA GLN A 27 -36.16 -1.02 30.55
C GLN A 27 -37.04 -2.06 29.83
N GLU A 28 -38.34 -1.75 29.69
CA GLU A 28 -39.21 -2.49 28.78
C GLU A 28 -38.66 -2.38 27.35
N ALA A 29 -39.02 -3.34 26.49
CA ALA A 29 -38.67 -3.22 25.08
C ALA A 29 -39.26 -1.91 24.51
N ASP A 30 -38.45 -1.12 23.82
CA ASP A 30 -38.83 0.16 23.21
C ASP A 30 -40.05 0.00 22.28
N PHE A 31 -40.21 -1.18 21.68
CA PHE A 31 -41.37 -1.62 20.89
C PHE A 31 -41.40 -3.15 20.77
N LYS A 32 -42.57 -3.70 20.39
CA LYS A 32 -42.82 -5.12 20.15
C LYS A 32 -43.16 -5.38 18.69
N VAL A 33 -42.51 -6.36 18.06
CA VAL A 33 -42.85 -6.81 16.70
C VAL A 33 -43.97 -7.84 16.79
N SER A 34 -45.15 -7.47 16.32
CA SER A 34 -46.40 -8.23 16.48
C SER A 34 -46.69 -9.14 15.29
N LYS A 35 -46.34 -8.72 14.07
CA LYS A 35 -46.57 -9.49 12.84
C LYS A 35 -45.54 -9.14 11.76
N ILE A 36 -45.20 -10.11 10.92
CA ILE A 36 -44.50 -9.87 9.65
C ILE A 36 -45.38 -10.39 8.52
N GLU A 37 -45.60 -9.58 7.48
CA GLU A 37 -46.32 -9.98 6.25
C GLU A 37 -45.43 -9.78 5.03
N VAL A 38 -45.66 -10.56 3.97
CA VAL A 38 -45.06 -10.30 2.65
C VAL A 38 -46.17 -10.09 1.63
N LYS A 39 -46.13 -8.95 0.94
CA LYS A 39 -47.07 -8.58 -0.13
C LYS A 39 -46.34 -8.51 -1.46
N GLU A 40 -46.85 -9.24 -2.43
CA GLU A 40 -46.32 -9.24 -3.78
C GLU A 40 -47.06 -8.19 -4.63
N LEU A 41 -46.35 -7.16 -5.10
CA LEU A 41 -46.87 -6.13 -5.99
C LEU A 41 -46.46 -6.42 -7.45
N THR A 42 -46.90 -5.58 -8.39
CA THR A 42 -46.56 -5.73 -9.82
C THR A 42 -45.04 -5.69 -10.04
N ASP A 43 -44.39 -4.63 -9.53
CA ASP A 43 -42.99 -4.30 -9.82
C ASP A 43 -42.07 -4.36 -8.58
N SER A 44 -42.62 -4.66 -7.40
CA SER A 44 -41.86 -4.84 -6.15
C SER A 44 -42.42 -5.99 -5.30
N VAL A 45 -41.70 -6.39 -4.25
CA VAL A 45 -42.19 -7.20 -3.13
C VAL A 45 -41.97 -6.41 -1.86
N GLN A 46 -43.02 -6.24 -1.06
CA GLN A 46 -42.95 -5.54 0.21
C GLN A 46 -42.97 -6.53 1.38
N VAL A 47 -42.01 -6.42 2.29
CA VAL A 47 -42.03 -7.10 3.59
C VAL A 47 -42.42 -6.07 4.65
N LEU A 48 -43.55 -6.31 5.32
CA LEU A 48 -44.18 -5.40 6.28
C LEU A 48 -43.92 -5.91 7.70
N ILE A 49 -43.18 -5.16 8.50
CA ILE A 49 -42.88 -5.49 9.91
C ILE A 49 -43.74 -4.59 10.79
N ILE A 50 -44.79 -5.16 11.40
CA ILE A 50 -45.82 -4.44 12.16
C ILE A 50 -45.47 -4.46 13.65
N SER A 51 -45.39 -3.28 14.26
CA SER A 51 -45.05 -3.08 15.66
C SER A 51 -46.11 -2.29 16.43
N ASP A 52 -45.97 -2.16 17.74
CA ASP A 52 -46.82 -1.29 18.58
C ASP A 52 -46.28 0.14 18.76
N GLY A 53 -45.01 0.38 18.41
CA GLY A 53 -44.31 1.66 18.39
C GLY A 53 -43.16 1.69 17.34
N PRO A 54 -42.46 2.83 17.19
CA PRO A 54 -41.58 3.09 16.05
C PRO A 54 -40.36 2.17 16.00
N VAL A 55 -40.18 1.48 14.87
CA VAL A 55 -39.16 0.45 14.69
C VAL A 55 -37.77 1.08 14.55
N LYS A 56 -36.91 0.88 15.56
CA LYS A 56 -35.47 1.14 15.45
C LYS A 56 -34.78 -0.08 14.83
N TYR A 57 -33.93 0.12 13.82
CA TYR A 57 -33.27 -0.98 13.10
C TYR A 57 -31.87 -0.62 12.60
N LYS A 58 -31.07 -1.66 12.31
CA LYS A 58 -29.91 -1.63 11.41
C LYS A 58 -30.11 -2.69 10.34
N SER A 59 -29.73 -2.41 9.09
CA SER A 59 -29.89 -3.32 7.96
C SER A 59 -28.54 -3.69 7.32
N PHE A 60 -28.47 -4.91 6.77
CA PHE A 60 -27.30 -5.45 6.08
C PHE A 60 -27.76 -6.30 4.89
N SER A 61 -27.05 -6.22 3.76
CA SER A 61 -27.23 -7.15 2.63
C SER A 61 -26.11 -8.18 2.65
N LEU A 62 -26.43 -9.44 2.34
CA LEU A 62 -25.50 -10.57 2.31
C LEU A 62 -25.66 -11.29 0.97
N ASP A 63 -24.55 -11.59 0.28
CA ASP A 63 -24.60 -12.10 -1.10
C ASP A 63 -24.69 -13.63 -1.20
N ASN A 64 -24.33 -14.37 -0.14
CA ASN A 64 -24.24 -15.84 -0.18
C ASN A 64 -24.78 -16.51 1.11
N PRO A 65 -25.91 -17.24 1.04
CA PRO A 65 -26.99 -17.03 0.07
C PRO A 65 -27.54 -15.59 0.12
N PRO A 66 -28.10 -15.06 -0.99
CA PRO A 66 -28.68 -13.72 -1.06
C PRO A 66 -29.75 -13.48 0.01
N ARG A 67 -29.52 -12.55 0.94
CA ARG A 67 -30.48 -12.21 1.99
C ARG A 67 -30.26 -10.84 2.61
N ILE A 68 -31.36 -10.25 3.08
CA ILE A 68 -31.36 -9.00 3.85
C ILE A 68 -31.50 -9.35 5.33
N ARG A 69 -30.61 -8.83 6.17
CA ARG A 69 -30.64 -9.01 7.63
C ARG A 69 -30.96 -7.69 8.31
N LEU A 70 -31.99 -7.68 9.17
CA LEU A 70 -32.38 -6.55 10.00
C LEU A 70 -32.12 -6.88 11.47
N PHE A 71 -31.44 -5.99 12.19
CA PHE A 71 -31.27 -6.05 13.64
C PHE A 71 -32.11 -4.96 14.30
N LEU A 72 -33.02 -5.35 15.19
CA LEU A 72 -33.92 -4.47 15.92
C LEU A 72 -33.49 -4.49 17.40
N PRO A 73 -32.70 -3.50 17.87
CA PRO A 73 -32.29 -3.40 19.27
C PRO A 73 -33.43 -2.91 20.16
N ASN A 74 -33.39 -3.34 21.42
CA ASN A 74 -34.41 -3.13 22.45
C ASN A 74 -35.83 -3.56 22.03
N ALA A 75 -35.96 -4.54 21.14
CA ALA A 75 -37.24 -4.98 20.60
C ALA A 75 -37.64 -6.40 21.06
N GLN A 76 -38.94 -6.62 21.29
CA GLN A 76 -39.47 -7.93 21.70
C GLN A 76 -40.32 -8.57 20.59
N LEU A 77 -39.97 -9.79 20.19
CA LEU A 77 -40.68 -10.55 19.17
C LEU A 77 -41.92 -11.24 19.77
N ILE A 78 -43.10 -10.87 19.30
CA ILE A 78 -44.40 -11.45 19.68
C ILE A 78 -45.06 -12.19 18.51
N TRP A 79 -44.59 -11.95 17.27
CA TRP A 79 -45.00 -12.71 16.08
C TRP A 79 -44.77 -14.22 16.27
N LYS A 80 -45.87 -14.99 16.24
CA LYS A 80 -45.89 -16.40 16.65
C LYS A 80 -45.28 -17.37 15.64
N GLU A 81 -45.37 -17.03 14.36
CA GLU A 81 -44.98 -17.92 13.25
C GLU A 81 -43.45 -18.10 13.20
N LYS A 82 -42.68 -17.04 13.52
CA LYS A 82 -41.20 -16.96 13.54
C LYS A 82 -40.50 -17.23 12.21
N GLU A 83 -41.09 -18.02 11.33
CA GLU A 83 -40.62 -18.33 9.98
C GLU A 83 -41.82 -18.30 9.02
N LEU A 84 -41.61 -17.78 7.80
CA LEU A 84 -42.62 -17.70 6.75
C LEU A 84 -41.99 -18.08 5.41
N ASP A 85 -42.34 -19.28 4.91
CA ASP A 85 -41.90 -19.80 3.61
C ASP A 85 -42.79 -19.32 2.47
N ILE A 86 -42.17 -18.82 1.40
CA ILE A 86 -42.82 -18.22 0.24
C ILE A 86 -42.51 -19.06 -1.01
N LYS A 87 -43.47 -19.93 -1.36
CA LYS A 87 -43.33 -20.97 -2.40
C LYS A 87 -43.06 -20.41 -3.81
N ARG A 88 -43.46 -19.17 -4.09
CA ARG A 88 -43.24 -18.47 -5.38
C ARG A 88 -43.04 -16.98 -5.10
N GLY A 89 -42.08 -16.37 -5.79
CA GLY A 89 -41.70 -14.97 -5.58
C GLY A 89 -40.19 -14.76 -5.53
N LEU A 90 -39.81 -13.48 -5.38
CA LEU A 90 -38.44 -13.00 -5.19
C LEU A 90 -37.95 -13.26 -3.77
N VAL A 91 -38.75 -12.96 -2.75
CA VAL A 91 -38.49 -13.43 -1.38
C VAL A 91 -38.84 -14.91 -1.33
N LYS A 92 -37.94 -15.73 -0.78
CA LYS A 92 -38.11 -17.18 -0.58
C LYS A 92 -38.60 -17.53 0.80
N ARG A 93 -38.09 -16.82 1.81
CA ARG A 93 -38.36 -17.08 3.22
C ARG A 93 -38.09 -15.84 4.05
N VAL A 94 -38.85 -15.66 5.13
CA VAL A 94 -38.54 -14.69 6.19
C VAL A 94 -38.45 -15.41 7.53
N GLU A 95 -37.34 -15.25 8.25
CA GLU A 95 -37.11 -15.78 9.61
C GLU A 95 -36.96 -14.62 10.60
N ALA A 96 -37.45 -14.78 11.83
CA ALA A 96 -37.30 -13.82 12.92
C ALA A 96 -36.95 -14.53 14.23
N LEU A 97 -35.83 -14.13 14.84
CA LEU A 97 -35.25 -14.76 16.03
C LEU A 97 -34.97 -13.71 17.12
N GLN A 98 -35.42 -13.99 18.35
CA GLN A 98 -35.03 -13.22 19.54
C GLN A 98 -33.67 -13.75 20.04
N TYR A 99 -32.60 -13.02 19.80
CA TYR A 99 -31.22 -13.43 20.14
C TYR A 99 -30.89 -13.26 21.62
N SER A 100 -31.53 -12.29 22.28
CA SER A 100 -31.32 -11.99 23.70
C SER A 100 -32.58 -11.38 24.29
N THR A 101 -32.81 -11.65 25.57
CA THR A 101 -33.89 -11.05 26.38
C THR A 101 -33.43 -9.85 27.22
N LYS A 102 -32.11 -9.65 27.40
CA LYS A 102 -31.49 -8.48 28.03
C LYS A 102 -30.06 -8.27 27.50
N PRO A 103 -29.80 -7.27 26.64
CA PRO A 103 -30.78 -6.38 25.98
C PRO A 103 -31.69 -7.18 25.03
N ASN A 104 -32.92 -6.73 24.84
CA ASN A 104 -33.87 -7.35 23.92
C ASN A 104 -33.42 -7.13 22.47
N ILE A 105 -32.98 -8.16 21.75
CA ILE A 105 -32.55 -8.03 20.34
C ILE A 105 -33.32 -9.03 19.47
N ILE A 106 -33.99 -8.52 18.43
CA ILE A 106 -34.56 -9.33 17.33
C ILE A 106 -33.62 -9.23 16.13
N GLN A 107 -33.38 -10.36 15.48
CA GLN A 107 -32.80 -10.43 14.13
C GLN A 107 -33.86 -10.98 13.19
N ILE A 108 -34.07 -10.33 12.05
CA ILE A 108 -34.96 -10.77 10.98
C ILE A 108 -34.11 -11.03 9.73
N GLU A 109 -34.19 -12.22 9.15
CA GLU A 109 -33.53 -12.59 7.89
C GLU A 109 -34.54 -12.82 6.78
N ILE A 110 -34.30 -12.20 5.62
CA ILE A 110 -35.21 -12.20 4.47
C ILE A 110 -34.41 -12.76 3.30
N TYR A 111 -34.64 -14.04 2.99
CA TYR A 111 -33.92 -14.79 1.97
C TYR A 111 -34.48 -14.45 0.59
N LEU A 112 -33.60 -14.15 -0.37
CA LEU A 112 -33.94 -13.73 -1.72
C LEU A 112 -33.55 -14.80 -2.75
N ALA A 113 -34.27 -14.82 -3.87
CA ALA A 113 -33.97 -15.67 -5.02
C ALA A 113 -32.67 -15.24 -5.74
N TYR A 114 -32.33 -13.95 -5.66
CA TYR A 114 -31.14 -13.31 -6.19
C TYR A 114 -30.96 -11.96 -5.49
N GLN A 115 -29.73 -11.42 -5.48
CA GLN A 115 -29.46 -10.11 -4.89
C GLN A 115 -30.10 -8.99 -5.74
N THR A 116 -30.74 -8.03 -5.08
CA THR A 116 -31.40 -6.88 -5.70
C THR A 116 -31.43 -5.70 -4.75
N ALA A 117 -31.70 -4.50 -5.27
CA ALA A 117 -31.85 -3.29 -4.46
C ALA A 117 -33.13 -3.34 -3.61
N PHE A 118 -33.05 -2.73 -2.43
CA PHE A 118 -34.17 -2.57 -1.51
C PHE A 118 -34.16 -1.18 -0.85
N GLU A 119 -35.33 -0.73 -0.41
CA GLU A 119 -35.55 0.51 0.31
C GLU A 119 -36.30 0.23 1.61
N LEU A 120 -35.93 0.90 2.70
CA LEU A 120 -36.60 0.78 4.00
C LEU A 120 -37.37 2.07 4.31
N LYS A 121 -38.69 1.96 4.41
CA LYS A 121 -39.63 3.04 4.67
C LYS A 121 -40.19 2.87 6.09
N PRO A 122 -39.62 3.54 7.10
CA PRO A 122 -40.13 3.54 8.46
C PRO A 122 -41.37 4.44 8.59
N ASP A 123 -42.32 3.97 9.38
CA ASP A 123 -43.55 4.65 9.80
C ASP A 123 -43.78 4.34 11.30
N GLU A 124 -44.71 5.04 11.98
CA GLU A 124 -44.84 5.02 13.44
C GLU A 124 -45.01 3.61 14.06
N LYS A 125 -45.62 2.69 13.32
CA LYS A 125 -45.93 1.31 13.76
C LYS A 125 -45.68 0.24 12.69
N LEU A 126 -44.97 0.62 11.64
CA LEU A 126 -44.74 -0.21 10.47
C LEU A 126 -43.37 0.11 9.89
N LEU A 127 -42.55 -0.92 9.68
CA LEU A 127 -41.37 -0.82 8.82
C LEU A 127 -41.66 -1.58 7.52
N THR A 128 -41.74 -0.84 6.41
CA THR A 128 -41.92 -1.42 5.08
C THR A 128 -40.55 -1.56 4.42
N LEU A 129 -40.14 -2.80 4.14
CA LEU A 129 -39.02 -3.10 3.26
C LEU A 129 -39.55 -3.33 1.85
N GLU A 130 -39.26 -2.43 0.93
CA GLU A 130 -39.63 -2.55 -0.47
C GLU A 130 -38.46 -3.07 -1.31
N ILE A 131 -38.65 -4.21 -1.96
CA ILE A 131 -37.62 -4.94 -2.70
C ILE A 131 -37.99 -4.92 -4.18
N ALA A 132 -37.15 -4.34 -5.03
CA ALA A 132 -37.48 -4.16 -6.44
C ALA A 132 -37.47 -5.50 -7.21
N LYS A 133 -38.53 -5.77 -7.98
CA LYS A 133 -38.57 -6.87 -8.96
C LYS A 133 -37.88 -6.48 -10.27
N GLU A 134 -36.73 -5.82 -10.20
CA GLU A 134 -35.90 -5.65 -11.39
C GLU A 134 -35.43 -7.03 -11.84
N VAL A 135 -36.10 -7.57 -12.87
CA VAL A 135 -35.71 -8.83 -13.49
C VAL A 135 -34.39 -8.59 -14.24
N PRO A 136 -33.24 -9.11 -13.77
CA PRO A 136 -32.04 -9.08 -14.59
C PRO A 136 -32.37 -9.81 -15.90
N PRO A 137 -32.29 -9.14 -17.06
CA PRO A 137 -32.82 -9.71 -18.29
C PRO A 137 -32.14 -11.04 -18.59
N THR A 138 -32.92 -12.07 -18.94
CA THR A 138 -32.36 -13.41 -19.16
C THR A 138 -31.20 -13.35 -20.15
N PRO A 139 -30.16 -14.21 -20.05
CA PRO A 139 -28.99 -14.15 -20.93
C PRO A 139 -29.34 -14.17 -22.43
N ARG A 140 -30.49 -14.74 -22.79
CA ARG A 140 -31.06 -14.72 -24.15
C ARG A 140 -31.60 -13.33 -24.56
N LYS A 141 -32.27 -12.59 -23.67
CA LYS A 141 -32.68 -11.19 -23.90
C LYS A 141 -31.47 -10.25 -23.95
N ILE A 142 -30.51 -10.38 -23.02
CA ILE A 142 -29.26 -9.60 -23.03
C ILE A 142 -28.51 -9.79 -24.35
N ARG A 143 -28.28 -11.04 -24.78
CA ARG A 143 -27.60 -11.32 -26.06
C ARG A 143 -28.36 -10.76 -27.28
N LYS A 144 -29.70 -10.68 -27.23
CA LYS A 144 -30.51 -10.11 -28.32
C LYS A 144 -30.37 -8.59 -28.40
N GLU A 145 -30.44 -7.88 -27.26
CA GLU A 145 -30.29 -6.42 -27.22
C GLU A 145 -28.84 -5.99 -27.46
N ALA A 146 -27.84 -6.70 -26.92
CA ALA A 146 -26.43 -6.47 -27.24
C ALA A 146 -26.15 -6.59 -28.75
N ARG A 147 -26.78 -7.56 -29.43
CA ARG A 147 -26.67 -7.73 -30.89
C ARG A 147 -27.41 -6.64 -31.67
N ARG A 148 -28.53 -6.13 -31.14
CA ARG A 148 -29.25 -4.98 -31.71
C ARG A 148 -28.42 -3.70 -31.63
N ARG A 149 -27.88 -3.38 -30.45
CA ARG A 149 -26.98 -2.22 -30.23
C ARG A 149 -25.72 -2.30 -31.09
N TYR A 150 -25.15 -3.50 -31.25
CA TYR A 150 -24.02 -3.73 -32.16
C TYR A 150 -24.35 -3.42 -33.63
N GLU A 151 -25.52 -3.86 -34.13
CA GLU A 151 -25.93 -3.55 -35.51
C GLU A 151 -26.28 -2.07 -35.71
N ILE A 152 -26.87 -1.41 -34.71
CA ILE A 152 -27.08 0.06 -34.69
C ILE A 152 -25.74 0.80 -34.80
N GLY A 153 -24.77 0.45 -33.94
CA GLY A 153 -23.44 1.06 -33.96
C GLY A 153 -22.67 0.80 -35.26
N LYS A 154 -22.84 -0.38 -35.86
CA LYS A 154 -22.30 -0.68 -37.20
C LYS A 154 -23.02 0.10 -38.31
N GLY A 155 -24.29 0.47 -38.11
CA GLY A 155 -25.05 1.37 -38.97
C GLY A 155 -24.51 2.80 -38.94
N HIS A 156 -24.37 3.38 -37.74
CA HIS A 156 -23.73 4.69 -37.53
C HIS A 156 -22.31 4.73 -38.12
N TYR A 157 -21.50 3.69 -37.87
CA TYR A 157 -20.15 3.58 -38.44
C TYR A 157 -20.14 3.66 -39.99
N ARG A 158 -21.13 3.04 -40.65
CA ARG A 158 -21.27 3.08 -42.12
C ARG A 158 -21.74 4.44 -42.65
N ARG A 159 -22.35 5.27 -41.81
CA ARG A 159 -22.76 6.65 -42.14
C ARG A 159 -21.72 7.70 -41.72
N GLU A 160 -20.54 7.26 -41.27
CA GLU A 160 -19.46 8.12 -40.73
C GLU A 160 -19.86 8.94 -39.48
N GLU A 161 -20.94 8.53 -38.81
CA GLU A 161 -21.43 9.03 -37.52
C GLU A 161 -20.63 8.37 -36.40
N PHE A 162 -19.32 8.66 -36.36
CA PHE A 162 -18.36 7.87 -35.58
C PHE A 162 -18.55 7.99 -34.05
N LYS A 163 -19.06 9.11 -33.53
CA LYS A 163 -19.30 9.29 -32.09
C LYS A 163 -20.52 8.48 -31.63
N GLU A 164 -21.58 8.52 -32.41
CA GLU A 164 -22.82 7.78 -32.26
C GLU A 164 -22.56 6.26 -32.40
N ALA A 165 -21.68 5.88 -33.35
CA ALA A 165 -21.20 4.52 -33.51
C ALA A 165 -20.46 4.02 -32.26
N ILE A 166 -19.52 4.81 -31.71
CA ILE A 166 -18.79 4.45 -30.49
C ILE A 166 -19.77 4.27 -29.33
N GLY A 167 -20.70 5.20 -29.12
CA GLY A 167 -21.71 5.10 -28.05
C GLY A 167 -22.53 3.80 -28.13
N ALA A 168 -23.15 3.52 -29.27
CA ALA A 168 -23.96 2.31 -29.47
C ALA A 168 -23.12 1.01 -29.38
N LEU A 169 -21.85 1.02 -29.79
CA LEU A 169 -20.95 -0.13 -29.65
C LEU A 169 -20.44 -0.34 -28.22
N GLN A 170 -20.24 0.74 -27.45
CA GLN A 170 -19.89 0.68 -26.03
C GLN A 170 -21.06 0.13 -25.21
N GLU A 171 -22.30 0.55 -25.49
CA GLU A 171 -23.50 -0.06 -24.90
C GLU A 171 -23.62 -1.55 -25.24
N ALA A 172 -23.34 -1.93 -26.50
CA ALA A 172 -23.32 -3.34 -26.90
C ALA A 172 -22.28 -4.17 -26.11
N LEU A 173 -21.13 -3.57 -25.77
CA LEU A 173 -20.09 -4.20 -24.96
C LEU A 173 -20.43 -4.23 -23.47
N LYS A 174 -21.09 -3.20 -22.91
CA LYS A 174 -21.64 -3.24 -21.54
C LYS A 174 -22.61 -4.41 -21.37
N LEU A 175 -23.45 -4.67 -22.39
CA LEU A 175 -24.39 -5.80 -22.39
C LEU A 175 -23.72 -7.15 -22.70
N ASN A 176 -22.64 -7.20 -23.49
CA ASN A 176 -21.90 -8.43 -23.77
C ASN A 176 -20.38 -8.17 -23.96
N PRO A 177 -19.57 -8.27 -22.89
CA PRO A 177 -18.13 -7.98 -22.97
C PRO A 177 -17.33 -8.87 -23.93
N LYS A 178 -17.87 -10.05 -24.30
CA LYS A 178 -17.23 -11.00 -25.23
C LYS A 178 -17.37 -10.61 -26.71
N LEU A 179 -18.04 -9.50 -27.05
CA LEU A 179 -18.26 -9.06 -28.43
C LEU A 179 -17.00 -8.42 -29.06
N SER A 180 -15.94 -9.19 -29.27
CA SER A 180 -14.63 -8.72 -29.78
C SER A 180 -14.71 -7.86 -31.06
N ARG A 181 -15.68 -8.14 -31.94
CA ARG A 181 -15.92 -7.33 -33.16
C ARG A 181 -16.37 -5.90 -32.85
N ALA A 182 -17.08 -5.64 -31.75
CA ALA A 182 -17.46 -4.27 -31.36
C ALA A 182 -16.24 -3.44 -30.97
N LYS A 183 -15.29 -4.02 -30.21
CA LYS A 183 -14.02 -3.36 -29.85
C LYS A 183 -13.24 -2.93 -31.10
N ASN A 184 -13.20 -3.78 -32.13
CA ASN A 184 -12.54 -3.48 -33.40
C ASN A 184 -13.21 -2.32 -34.16
N TYR A 185 -14.55 -2.24 -34.17
CA TYR A 185 -15.26 -1.11 -34.78
C TYR A 185 -15.10 0.20 -33.99
N ILE A 186 -15.04 0.14 -32.65
CA ILE A 186 -14.72 1.32 -31.80
C ILE A 186 -13.32 1.84 -32.14
N GLN A 187 -12.29 1.00 -32.13
CA GLN A 187 -10.92 1.40 -32.47
C GLN A 187 -10.82 2.02 -33.87
N LYS A 188 -11.57 1.50 -34.85
CA LYS A 188 -11.64 2.08 -36.20
C LYS A 188 -12.35 3.43 -36.23
N ALA A 189 -13.41 3.60 -35.45
CA ALA A 189 -14.14 4.87 -35.34
C ALA A 189 -13.30 5.95 -34.65
N GLU A 190 -12.60 5.59 -33.57
CA GLU A 190 -11.65 6.47 -32.87
C GLU A 190 -10.48 6.88 -33.77
N LEU A 191 -9.96 5.95 -34.58
CA LEU A 191 -8.93 6.25 -35.58
C LEU A 191 -9.46 7.19 -36.67
N ALA A 192 -10.66 6.95 -37.20
CA ALA A 192 -11.29 7.81 -38.20
C ALA A 192 -11.58 9.22 -37.66
N ILE A 193 -12.00 9.35 -36.39
CA ILE A 193 -12.13 10.65 -35.73
C ILE A 193 -10.77 11.36 -35.65
N LYS A 194 -9.71 10.67 -35.21
CA LYS A 194 -8.35 11.25 -35.14
C LYS A 194 -7.82 11.66 -36.50
N GLU A 195 -8.10 10.91 -37.57
CA GLU A 195 -7.71 11.29 -38.94
C GLU A 195 -8.51 12.51 -39.45
N ARG A 196 -9.80 12.61 -39.11
CA ARG A 196 -10.65 13.77 -39.45
C ARG A 196 -10.22 15.03 -38.69
N GLU A 197 -9.98 14.92 -37.39
CA GLU A 197 -9.42 16.00 -36.56
C GLU A 197 -8.03 16.45 -37.04
N LYS A 198 -7.22 15.52 -37.58
CA LYS A 198 -5.93 15.86 -38.19
C LYS A 198 -6.11 16.65 -39.49
N LEU A 199 -7.02 16.23 -40.37
CA LEU A 199 -7.37 16.96 -41.60
C LEU A 199 -7.94 18.36 -41.32
N ASP A 200 -8.76 18.50 -40.27
CA ASP A 200 -9.29 19.81 -39.85
C ASP A 200 -8.21 20.68 -39.21
N LYS A 201 -7.28 20.11 -38.42
CA LYS A 201 -6.07 20.82 -37.96
C LYS A 201 -5.21 21.30 -39.13
N GLU A 202 -4.92 20.45 -40.12
CA GLU A 202 -4.16 20.81 -41.33
C GLU A 202 -4.87 21.94 -42.12
N ARG A 203 -6.21 21.91 -42.22
CA ARG A 203 -7.00 23.01 -42.82
C ARG A 203 -6.91 24.32 -42.02
N ILE A 204 -6.96 24.26 -40.69
CA ILE A 204 -6.82 25.43 -39.80
C ILE A 204 -5.40 25.98 -39.84
N GLU A 205 -4.37 25.13 -39.95
CA GLU A 205 -2.96 25.51 -40.13
C GLU A 205 -2.76 26.32 -41.42
N VAL A 206 -3.33 25.85 -42.54
CA VAL A 206 -3.30 26.54 -43.84
C VAL A 206 -4.04 27.89 -43.76
N PHE A 207 -5.17 27.96 -43.04
CA PHE A 207 -5.91 29.22 -42.86
C PHE A 207 -5.13 30.23 -41.99
N LYS A 208 -4.47 29.75 -40.93
CA LYS A 208 -3.56 30.57 -40.09
C LYS A 208 -2.38 31.11 -40.89
N GLN A 209 -1.68 30.27 -41.67
CA GLN A 209 -0.54 30.74 -42.47
C GLN A 209 -0.93 31.78 -43.52
N LYS A 210 -2.15 31.71 -44.08
CA LYS A 210 -2.64 32.71 -45.04
C LYS A 210 -2.87 34.07 -44.36
N LYS A 211 -3.46 34.08 -43.16
CA LYS A 211 -3.70 35.30 -42.38
C LYS A 211 -2.41 35.93 -41.82
N ILE A 212 -1.46 35.10 -41.37
CA ILE A 212 -0.14 35.55 -40.88
C ILE A 212 0.64 36.28 -41.98
N LYS A 213 0.68 35.75 -43.22
CA LYS A 213 1.36 36.43 -44.33
C LYS A 213 0.73 37.78 -44.72
N GLU A 214 -0.57 37.94 -44.50
CA GLU A 214 -1.30 39.17 -44.81
C GLU A 214 -1.10 40.25 -43.72
N GLU A 215 -1.02 39.84 -42.45
CA GLU A 215 -0.66 40.71 -41.32
C GLU A 215 0.84 41.08 -41.34
N GLU A 216 1.75 40.16 -41.66
CA GLU A 216 3.18 40.45 -41.83
C GLU A 216 3.44 41.47 -42.94
N LYS A 217 2.75 41.37 -44.08
CA LYS A 217 2.91 42.33 -45.18
C LYS A 217 2.53 43.75 -44.75
N LYS A 218 1.37 43.92 -44.10
CA LYS A 218 0.94 45.22 -43.55
C LYS A 218 1.91 45.76 -42.50
N ARG A 219 2.49 44.87 -41.68
CA ARG A 219 3.45 45.25 -40.63
C ARG A 219 4.83 45.64 -41.20
N GLN A 220 5.23 45.07 -42.34
CA GLN A 220 6.43 45.49 -43.09
C GLN A 220 6.22 46.83 -43.82
N GLU A 221 5.07 47.04 -44.46
CA GLU A 221 4.72 48.32 -45.09
C GLU A 221 4.71 49.47 -44.06
N ALA A 222 4.01 49.30 -42.92
CA ALA A 222 3.98 50.31 -41.85
C ALA A 222 5.36 50.58 -41.20
N ARG A 223 6.22 49.56 -41.06
CA ARG A 223 7.60 49.74 -40.56
C ARG A 223 8.45 50.57 -41.55
N ARG A 224 8.25 50.37 -42.86
CA ARG A 224 8.97 51.10 -43.90
C ARG A 224 8.55 52.56 -43.98
N GLU A 225 7.25 52.85 -43.91
CA GLU A 225 6.72 54.22 -43.86
C GLU A 225 7.25 54.98 -42.63
N ALA A 226 7.28 54.33 -41.45
CA ALA A 226 7.84 54.93 -40.24
C ALA A 226 9.34 55.23 -40.37
N ILE A 227 10.13 54.33 -40.96
CA ILE A 227 11.56 54.54 -41.22
C ILE A 227 11.79 55.72 -42.15
N GLU A 228 11.07 55.81 -43.28
CA GLU A 228 11.23 56.91 -44.23
C GLU A 228 10.80 58.26 -43.63
N LYS A 229 9.72 58.28 -42.84
CA LYS A 229 9.25 59.47 -42.12
C LYS A 229 10.28 59.99 -41.12
N HIS A 230 10.66 59.18 -40.12
CA HIS A 230 11.61 59.61 -39.07
C HIS A 230 12.98 59.97 -39.65
N TYR A 231 13.41 59.30 -40.72
CA TYR A 231 14.66 59.65 -41.40
C TYR A 231 14.59 61.02 -42.10
N ALA A 232 13.46 61.35 -42.73
CA ALA A 232 13.22 62.64 -43.35
C ALA A 232 13.05 63.77 -42.33
N GLU A 233 12.38 63.53 -41.21
CA GLU A 233 12.23 64.49 -40.10
C GLU A 233 13.59 64.81 -39.46
N GLY A 234 14.42 63.80 -39.18
CA GLY A 234 15.80 64.02 -38.70
C GLY A 234 16.68 64.80 -39.69
N LEU A 235 16.53 64.55 -41.00
CA LEU A 235 17.18 65.36 -42.06
C LEU A 235 16.67 66.81 -42.13
N GLY A 236 15.41 67.06 -41.73
CA GLY A 236 14.85 68.40 -41.57
C GLY A 236 15.53 69.13 -40.41
N TYR A 237 15.50 68.54 -39.21
CA TYR A 237 16.13 69.12 -38.02
C TYR A 237 17.64 69.35 -38.19
N TYR A 238 18.34 68.44 -38.85
CA TYR A 238 19.77 68.60 -39.15
C TYR A 238 20.04 69.84 -40.03
N LYS A 239 19.20 70.10 -41.05
CA LYS A 239 19.30 71.29 -41.90
C LYS A 239 18.91 72.58 -41.18
N GLU A 240 18.06 72.50 -40.16
CA GLU A 240 17.71 73.62 -39.28
C GLU A 240 18.75 73.88 -38.17
N GLY A 241 19.82 73.06 -38.08
CA GLY A 241 20.83 73.16 -37.03
C GLY A 241 20.40 72.61 -35.66
N LYS A 242 19.24 71.94 -35.60
CA LYS A 242 18.69 71.28 -34.40
C LYS A 242 19.26 69.87 -34.27
N LEU A 243 20.54 69.82 -33.91
CA LEU A 243 21.35 68.60 -33.98
C LEU A 243 20.90 67.50 -33.00
N ILE A 244 20.37 67.86 -31.83
CA ILE A 244 19.91 66.89 -30.83
C ILE A 244 18.61 66.23 -31.30
N GLU A 245 17.66 67.03 -31.76
CA GLU A 245 16.38 66.58 -32.31
C GLU A 245 16.57 65.72 -33.57
N ALA A 246 17.56 66.05 -34.40
CA ALA A 246 17.96 65.23 -35.54
C ALA A 246 18.48 63.85 -35.12
N ILE A 247 19.34 63.79 -34.09
CA ILE A 247 19.89 62.54 -33.54
C ILE A 247 18.78 61.70 -32.90
N GLU A 248 17.82 62.31 -32.19
CA GLU A 248 16.68 61.58 -31.60
C GLU A 248 15.78 60.92 -32.66
N GLU A 249 15.40 61.63 -33.72
CA GLU A 249 14.60 61.04 -34.81
C GLU A 249 15.36 59.94 -35.55
N TRP A 250 16.66 60.11 -35.80
CA TRP A 250 17.48 59.07 -36.43
C TRP A 250 17.71 57.84 -35.52
N ASN A 251 17.74 58.01 -34.20
CA ASN A 251 17.79 56.88 -33.28
C ASN A 251 16.48 56.07 -33.28
N LYS A 252 15.31 56.71 -33.48
CA LYS A 252 14.05 55.99 -33.72
C LYS A 252 14.10 55.15 -35.00
N VAL A 253 14.80 55.64 -36.04
CA VAL A 253 15.07 54.85 -37.26
C VAL A 253 15.97 53.66 -36.96
N LEU A 254 17.07 53.82 -36.22
CA LEU A 254 17.97 52.70 -35.87
C LEU A 254 17.31 51.65 -34.97
N ALA A 255 16.41 52.05 -34.08
CA ALA A 255 15.60 51.12 -33.30
C ALA A 255 14.67 50.25 -34.18
N LEU A 256 14.28 50.76 -35.36
CA LEU A 256 13.48 50.05 -36.35
C LEU A 256 14.34 49.32 -37.40
N GLU A 257 15.56 49.75 -37.68
CA GLU A 257 16.50 49.10 -38.60
C GLU A 257 17.97 49.42 -38.20
N PRO A 258 18.63 48.55 -37.41
CA PRO A 258 19.94 48.85 -36.80
C PRO A 258 21.09 49.09 -37.77
N GLU A 259 21.02 48.59 -39.01
CA GLU A 259 22.04 48.80 -40.05
C GLU A 259 21.69 49.97 -41.00
N HIS A 260 20.61 50.71 -40.73
CA HIS A 260 20.21 51.82 -41.58
C HIS A 260 21.23 52.96 -41.58
N LYS A 261 21.36 53.63 -42.73
CA LYS A 261 22.29 54.76 -42.98
C LYS A 261 22.17 55.92 -41.98
N ALA A 262 21.07 56.01 -41.23
CA ALA A 262 20.87 56.95 -40.12
C ALA A 262 22.03 56.97 -39.11
N GLY A 263 22.66 55.83 -38.81
CA GLY A 263 23.81 55.79 -37.90
C GLY A 263 25.04 56.55 -38.40
N LYS A 264 25.21 56.68 -39.72
CA LYS A 264 26.27 57.51 -40.31
C LYS A 264 25.96 59.00 -40.30
N GLU A 265 24.69 59.39 -40.20
CA GLU A 265 24.28 60.79 -40.09
C GLU A 265 24.28 61.24 -38.62
N ILE A 266 23.93 60.35 -37.68
CA ILE A 266 24.11 60.57 -36.23
C ILE A 266 25.58 60.87 -35.92
N ALA A 267 26.51 60.03 -36.36
CA ALA A 267 27.94 60.23 -36.09
C ALA A 267 28.46 61.60 -36.58
N LYS A 268 27.96 62.12 -37.71
CA LYS A 268 28.29 63.47 -38.21
C LYS A 268 27.64 64.57 -37.36
N ALA A 269 26.42 64.35 -36.89
CA ALA A 269 25.73 65.31 -36.02
C ALA A 269 26.39 65.39 -34.65
N GLU A 270 26.84 64.27 -34.10
CA GLU A 270 27.59 64.19 -32.84
C GLU A 270 28.96 64.88 -32.98
N GLU A 271 29.70 64.67 -34.07
CA GLU A 271 30.97 65.36 -34.35
C GLU A 271 30.81 66.90 -34.39
N VAL A 272 29.71 67.39 -34.97
CA VAL A 272 29.38 68.83 -34.98
C VAL A 272 28.92 69.31 -33.59
N LEU A 273 28.17 68.48 -32.85
CA LEU A 273 27.67 68.81 -31.51
C LEU A 273 28.81 68.91 -30.48
N GLU A 274 29.76 67.96 -30.47
CA GLU A 274 30.96 68.01 -29.61
C GLU A 274 31.78 69.28 -29.88
N ARG A 275 31.91 69.65 -31.16
CA ARG A 275 32.62 70.86 -31.58
C ARG A 275 31.92 72.17 -31.15
N ILE A 276 30.60 72.16 -30.95
CA ILE A 276 29.83 73.29 -30.39
C ILE A 276 29.87 73.31 -28.85
N ILE A 277 29.84 72.14 -28.21
CA ILE A 277 29.86 72.02 -26.73
C ILE A 277 31.26 72.28 -26.15
N GLY A 278 32.32 71.98 -26.92
CA GLY A 278 33.71 72.18 -26.52
C GLY A 278 34.12 73.63 -26.19
N GLU A 279 33.44 74.63 -26.76
CA GLU A 279 33.78 76.05 -26.54
C GLU A 279 33.04 76.71 -25.34
N LYS A 280 32.23 75.97 -24.57
CA LYS A 280 31.41 76.57 -23.48
C LYS A 280 31.39 75.84 -22.14
N LYS A 281 32.33 74.92 -21.87
CA LYS A 281 32.35 74.13 -20.62
C LYS A 281 33.64 74.15 -19.80
N ILE A 282 34.57 75.07 -20.09
CA ILE A 282 35.71 75.37 -19.21
C ILE A 282 35.29 76.43 -18.19
N GLU A 283 34.57 76.02 -17.13
CA GLU A 283 34.47 76.80 -15.85
C GLU A 283 33.67 76.11 -14.72
N LYS A 284 32.92 75.02 -14.98
CA LYS A 284 31.85 74.57 -14.05
C LYS A 284 32.05 73.24 -13.30
N GLU A 285 33.22 72.60 -13.37
CA GLU A 285 33.49 71.32 -12.68
C GLU A 285 34.32 71.42 -11.39
N GLU A 286 34.94 72.57 -11.08
CA GLU A 286 35.80 72.69 -9.88
C GLU A 286 35.01 72.84 -8.56
N ALA A 287 33.71 73.13 -8.60
CA ALA A 287 32.90 73.39 -7.41
C ALA A 287 32.43 72.13 -6.64
N GLU A 288 32.28 70.97 -7.31
CA GLU A 288 31.67 69.78 -6.66
C GLU A 288 32.65 68.91 -5.87
N ARG A 289 33.96 69.00 -6.16
CA ARG A 289 34.99 68.19 -5.46
C ARG A 289 35.23 68.59 -4.00
N ALA A 290 34.75 69.76 -3.57
CA ALA A 290 34.97 70.28 -2.22
C ALA A 290 34.16 69.56 -1.13
N LYS A 291 32.98 69.00 -1.44
CA LYS A 291 32.03 68.54 -0.40
C LYS A 291 32.25 67.09 0.10
N ARG A 292 32.94 66.24 -0.67
CA ARG A 292 33.22 64.84 -0.28
C ARG A 292 34.44 64.65 0.65
N ARG A 293 35.22 65.72 0.90
CA ARG A 293 36.58 65.59 1.48
C ARG A 293 36.65 65.61 3.01
N GLN A 294 35.56 65.90 3.74
CA GLN A 294 35.58 65.94 5.21
C GLN A 294 35.19 64.63 5.91
N GLU A 295 34.52 63.67 5.25
CA GLU A 295 34.13 62.41 5.88
C GLU A 295 35.22 61.32 5.82
N GLU A 296 36.14 61.35 4.83
CA GLU A 296 37.23 60.36 4.72
C GLU A 296 38.42 60.61 5.67
N LEU A 297 38.64 61.86 6.11
CA LEU A 297 39.83 62.25 6.89
C LEU A 297 39.92 61.60 8.28
N ALA A 298 38.84 60.99 8.78
CA ALA A 298 38.86 60.19 10.02
C ALA A 298 39.39 58.75 9.82
N LYS A 299 39.42 58.21 8.58
CA LYS A 299 39.91 56.85 8.28
C LYS A 299 41.38 56.79 7.87
N GLU A 300 41.96 57.87 7.36
CA GLU A 300 43.28 57.83 6.72
C GLU A 300 44.48 57.57 7.66
N ARG A 301 44.38 57.93 8.95
CA ARG A 301 45.53 57.86 9.88
C ARG A 301 45.95 56.45 10.34
N ARG A 302 45.18 55.39 10.04
CA ARG A 302 45.59 53.99 10.29
C ARG A 302 46.15 53.26 9.07
N GLY A 303 45.99 53.78 7.84
CA GLY A 303 46.38 53.08 6.61
C GLY A 303 47.77 53.42 6.04
N ALA A 304 48.44 54.45 6.58
CA ALA A 304 49.62 55.05 5.94
C ALA A 304 50.90 54.18 5.97
N GLU A 305 51.12 53.38 7.02
CA GLU A 305 52.30 52.50 7.09
C GLU A 305 52.15 51.22 6.26
N GLU A 306 50.96 50.62 6.26
CA GLU A 306 50.70 49.35 5.56
C GLU A 306 50.80 49.52 4.03
N LYS A 307 50.30 50.65 3.51
CA LYS A 307 50.36 51.01 2.08
C LYS A 307 51.80 51.16 1.56
N ARG A 308 52.75 51.64 2.40
CA ARG A 308 54.18 51.73 2.05
C ARG A 308 54.84 50.35 1.92
N LYS A 309 54.45 49.38 2.74
CA LYS A 309 54.97 47.99 2.69
C LYS A 309 54.50 47.29 1.42
N LEU A 310 53.20 47.40 1.10
CA LEU A 310 52.57 46.76 -0.06
C LEU A 310 53.13 47.23 -1.42
N ILE A 311 53.44 48.53 -1.55
CA ILE A 311 54.01 49.10 -2.79
C ILE A 311 55.42 48.57 -3.08
N LYS A 312 56.26 48.39 -2.04
CA LYS A 312 57.61 47.82 -2.20
C LYS A 312 57.55 46.36 -2.65
N GLU A 313 56.61 45.60 -2.09
CA GLU A 313 56.43 44.18 -2.41
C GLU A 313 55.90 43.98 -3.84
N ARG A 314 54.89 44.76 -4.27
CA ARG A 314 54.34 44.70 -5.65
C ARG A 314 55.42 44.93 -6.71
N LYS A 315 56.30 45.92 -6.52
CA LYS A 315 57.42 46.20 -7.45
C LYS A 315 58.40 45.03 -7.55
N SER A 316 58.69 44.33 -6.45
CA SER A 316 59.61 43.16 -6.48
C SER A 316 59.05 41.98 -7.28
N LYS A 317 57.73 41.71 -7.18
CA LYS A 317 57.07 40.60 -7.87
C LYS A 317 56.94 40.84 -9.38
N ILE A 318 56.75 42.09 -9.81
CA ILE A 318 56.74 42.49 -11.23
C ILE A 318 58.08 42.15 -11.90
N ILE A 319 59.20 42.55 -11.30
CA ILE A 319 60.55 42.29 -11.84
C ILE A 319 60.81 40.78 -11.93
N ALA A 320 60.56 40.04 -10.84
CA ALA A 320 60.81 38.60 -10.79
C ALA A 320 60.04 37.81 -11.87
N HIS A 321 58.75 38.11 -12.08
CA HIS A 321 57.97 37.44 -13.12
C HIS A 321 58.35 37.88 -14.54
N TYR A 322 58.79 39.13 -14.73
CA TYR A 322 59.24 39.62 -16.04
C TYR A 322 60.55 38.95 -16.49
N ASP A 323 61.51 38.79 -15.58
CA ASP A 323 62.77 38.11 -15.87
C ASP A 323 62.60 36.59 -16.03
N GLN A 324 61.73 35.96 -15.24
CA GLN A 324 61.31 34.58 -15.46
C GLN A 324 60.67 34.38 -16.84
N GLY A 325 59.77 35.29 -17.25
CA GLY A 325 59.15 35.28 -18.57
C GLY A 325 60.19 35.33 -19.70
N LYS A 326 61.18 36.23 -19.60
CA LYS A 326 62.30 36.31 -20.56
C LYS A 326 63.17 35.05 -20.57
N SER A 327 63.47 34.48 -19.41
CA SER A 327 64.24 33.23 -19.29
C SER A 327 63.52 32.06 -19.98
N HIS A 328 62.23 31.86 -19.71
CA HIS A 328 61.45 30.81 -20.38
C HIS A 328 61.31 31.05 -21.89
N TYR A 329 61.18 32.31 -22.32
CA TYR A 329 61.17 32.67 -23.75
C TYR A 329 62.48 32.29 -24.45
N GLY A 330 63.63 32.59 -23.83
CA GLY A 330 64.96 32.22 -24.34
C GLY A 330 65.21 30.70 -24.39
N LYS A 331 64.50 29.92 -23.56
CA LYS A 331 64.55 28.45 -23.55
C LYS A 331 63.55 27.79 -24.51
N GLY A 332 62.74 28.56 -25.24
CA GLY A 332 61.70 28.05 -26.13
C GLY A 332 60.44 27.54 -25.42
N GLU A 333 60.31 27.76 -24.11
CA GLU A 333 59.14 27.34 -23.31
C GLU A 333 58.02 28.40 -23.40
N PHE A 334 57.53 28.64 -24.62
CA PHE A 334 56.71 29.81 -24.96
C PHE A 334 55.40 29.92 -24.17
N GLU A 335 54.77 28.80 -23.78
CA GLU A 335 53.56 28.82 -22.94
C GLU A 335 53.88 29.27 -21.50
N LYS A 336 54.96 28.74 -20.89
CA LYS A 336 55.42 29.18 -19.56
C LYS A 336 55.88 30.64 -19.57
N ALA A 337 56.50 31.09 -20.66
CA ALA A 337 56.86 32.49 -20.86
C ALA A 337 55.61 33.37 -20.90
N LEU A 338 54.61 33.00 -21.71
CA LEU A 338 53.34 33.70 -21.85
C LEU A 338 52.59 33.83 -20.51
N THR A 339 52.51 32.75 -19.72
CA THR A 339 51.89 32.79 -18.38
C THR A 339 52.61 33.76 -17.42
N ASN A 340 53.94 33.78 -17.42
CA ASN A 340 54.69 34.70 -16.57
C ASN A 340 54.54 36.17 -17.03
N PHE A 341 54.50 36.41 -18.34
CA PHE A 341 54.20 37.74 -18.88
C PHE A 341 52.76 38.20 -18.60
N GLN A 342 51.78 37.30 -18.61
CA GLN A 342 50.41 37.62 -18.16
C GLN A 342 50.36 37.98 -16.67
N LYS A 343 51.13 37.29 -15.80
CA LYS A 343 51.27 37.67 -14.39
C LYS A 343 51.88 39.06 -14.20
N VAL A 344 52.79 39.48 -15.08
CA VAL A 344 53.31 40.86 -15.08
C VAL A 344 52.21 41.86 -15.39
N LEU A 345 51.43 41.66 -16.46
CA LEU A 345 50.32 42.58 -16.81
C LEU A 345 49.21 42.61 -15.76
N ALA A 346 48.94 41.49 -15.06
CA ALA A 346 48.01 41.46 -13.94
C ALA A 346 48.49 42.30 -12.74
N LEU A 347 49.80 42.51 -12.59
CA LEU A 347 50.40 43.35 -11.54
C LEU A 347 50.70 44.79 -12.00
N ASP A 348 50.90 45.01 -13.30
CA ASP A 348 51.12 46.31 -13.94
C ASP A 348 50.59 46.29 -15.40
N PRO A 349 49.33 46.69 -15.63
CA PRO A 349 48.70 46.62 -16.96
C PRO A 349 49.37 47.48 -18.04
N GLU A 350 50.11 48.52 -17.66
CA GLU A 350 50.80 49.42 -18.59
C GLU A 350 52.28 49.06 -18.80
N HIS A 351 52.73 47.87 -18.38
CA HIS A 351 54.13 47.48 -18.45
C HIS A 351 54.64 47.31 -19.89
N LYS A 352 55.12 48.41 -20.47
CA LYS A 352 55.57 48.59 -21.87
C LYS A 352 56.56 47.54 -22.39
N GLY A 353 57.26 46.85 -21.49
CA GLY A 353 58.20 45.78 -21.85
C GLY A 353 57.55 44.42 -22.15
N THR A 354 56.29 44.18 -21.78
CA THR A 354 55.68 42.83 -21.75
C THR A 354 54.90 42.48 -23.00
N GLU A 355 54.11 43.43 -23.52
CA GLU A 355 53.24 43.27 -24.68
C GLU A 355 53.98 42.75 -25.93
N LYS A 356 55.19 43.29 -26.18
CA LYS A 356 56.08 42.87 -27.27
C LYS A 356 56.54 41.40 -27.18
N TYR A 357 56.59 40.80 -25.98
CA TYR A 357 56.91 39.39 -25.82
C TYR A 357 55.68 38.49 -25.89
N LEU A 358 54.50 38.95 -25.45
CA LEU A 358 53.25 38.18 -25.56
C LEU A 358 52.90 37.87 -27.02
N ALA A 359 52.88 38.89 -27.88
CA ALA A 359 52.63 38.72 -29.31
C ALA A 359 53.63 37.76 -29.98
N LYS A 360 54.90 37.79 -29.54
CA LYS A 360 55.95 36.86 -30.01
C LYS A 360 55.75 35.42 -29.50
N CYS A 361 55.34 35.24 -28.25
CA CYS A 361 55.03 33.91 -27.70
C CYS A 361 53.86 33.29 -28.46
N GLN A 362 52.77 34.04 -28.64
CA GLN A 362 51.57 33.58 -29.35
C GLN A 362 51.89 33.12 -30.77
N LYS A 363 52.67 33.90 -31.53
CA LYS A 363 53.06 33.59 -32.91
C LYS A 363 53.92 32.33 -33.05
N GLU A 364 54.82 32.04 -32.11
CA GLU A 364 55.60 30.79 -32.12
C GLU A 364 54.81 29.59 -31.58
N ILE A 365 53.87 29.80 -30.65
CA ILE A 365 52.91 28.75 -30.22
C ILE A 365 52.02 28.32 -31.38
N GLU A 366 51.51 29.24 -32.21
CA GLU A 366 50.73 28.89 -33.42
C GLU A 366 51.54 28.07 -34.43
N LYS A 367 52.80 28.46 -34.70
CA LYS A 367 53.70 27.68 -35.56
C LYS A 367 53.94 26.26 -35.04
N LEU A 368 54.11 26.10 -33.73
CA LEU A 368 54.30 24.79 -33.11
C LEU A 368 53.04 23.93 -33.20
N LYS A 369 51.86 24.50 -32.89
CA LYS A 369 50.56 23.82 -33.06
C LYS A 369 50.32 23.41 -34.52
N GLY A 370 50.70 24.25 -35.49
CA GLY A 370 50.62 23.91 -36.92
C GLY A 370 51.54 22.74 -37.35
N LYS A 371 52.74 22.62 -36.77
CA LYS A 371 53.61 21.44 -36.98
C LYS A 371 53.06 20.17 -36.32
N GLU A 372 52.56 20.30 -35.09
CA GLU A 372 52.05 19.15 -34.33
C GLU A 372 50.75 18.59 -34.93
N ALA A 373 49.86 19.46 -35.41
CA ALA A 373 48.65 19.06 -36.15
C ALA A 373 49.01 18.28 -37.42
N ARG A 374 49.97 18.75 -38.22
CA ARG A 374 50.45 18.03 -39.43
C ARG A 374 51.02 16.66 -39.10
N ARG A 375 51.75 16.51 -38.00
CA ARG A 375 52.24 15.19 -37.53
C ARG A 375 51.09 14.27 -37.11
N LYS A 376 50.14 14.78 -36.32
CA LYS A 376 48.97 14.00 -35.87
C LYS A 376 48.07 13.54 -37.03
N ILE A 377 47.88 14.40 -38.05
CA ILE A 377 47.19 14.03 -39.29
C ILE A 377 47.88 12.84 -39.99
N ALA A 378 49.21 12.88 -40.12
CA ALA A 378 49.97 11.77 -40.72
C ALA A 378 49.90 10.48 -39.87
N ASP A 379 50.09 10.58 -38.56
CA ASP A 379 50.06 9.43 -37.64
C ASP A 379 48.68 8.74 -37.62
N TYR A 380 47.58 9.51 -37.57
CA TYR A 380 46.22 8.95 -37.63
C TYR A 380 45.88 8.36 -39.00
N PHE A 381 46.30 9.01 -40.09
CA PHE A 381 46.06 8.47 -41.44
C PHE A 381 46.79 7.14 -41.66
N GLN A 382 48.06 7.04 -41.26
CA GLN A 382 48.83 5.80 -41.36
C GLN A 382 48.28 4.67 -40.49
N LYS A 383 47.75 4.99 -39.29
CA LYS A 383 47.04 4.00 -38.46
C LYS A 383 45.74 3.53 -39.10
N GLY A 384 44.96 4.45 -39.67
CA GLY A 384 43.75 4.13 -40.42
C GLY A 384 44.05 3.20 -41.60
N GLU A 385 45.06 3.51 -42.41
CA GLU A 385 45.50 2.63 -43.51
C GLU A 385 45.96 1.26 -43.00
N LYS A 386 46.69 1.21 -41.88
CA LYS A 386 47.14 -0.06 -41.28
C LYS A 386 45.93 -0.91 -40.86
N PHE A 387 44.98 -0.35 -40.13
CA PHE A 387 43.77 -1.08 -39.73
C PHE A 387 42.92 -1.51 -40.93
N TYR A 388 42.82 -0.68 -41.98
CA TYR A 388 42.14 -1.03 -43.22
C TYR A 388 42.78 -2.23 -43.93
N ARG A 389 44.12 -2.36 -43.90
CA ARG A 389 44.86 -3.51 -44.46
C ARG A 389 44.84 -4.75 -43.54
N GLU A 390 44.46 -4.59 -42.28
CA GLU A 390 44.27 -5.69 -41.31
C GLU A 390 42.79 -6.13 -41.21
N ASP A 391 41.92 -5.71 -42.15
CA ASP A 391 40.47 -5.92 -42.16
C ASP A 391 39.73 -5.39 -40.91
N LYS A 392 40.38 -4.54 -40.11
CA LYS A 392 39.84 -3.89 -38.90
C LYS A 392 39.10 -2.61 -39.27
N TYR A 393 38.02 -2.79 -40.00
CA TYR A 393 37.31 -1.69 -40.64
C TYR A 393 36.68 -0.70 -39.66
N LEU A 394 36.27 -1.13 -38.45
CA LEU A 394 35.74 -0.24 -37.41
C LEU A 394 36.83 0.71 -36.85
N GLU A 395 38.00 0.17 -36.56
CA GLU A 395 39.16 0.89 -36.06
C GLU A 395 39.75 1.81 -37.14
N ALA A 396 39.76 1.35 -38.39
CA ALA A 396 40.12 2.17 -39.55
C ALA A 396 39.18 3.38 -39.70
N ILE A 397 37.86 3.17 -39.61
CA ILE A 397 36.84 4.24 -39.66
C ILE A 397 37.11 5.31 -38.59
N ASP A 398 37.48 4.92 -37.37
CA ASP A 398 37.71 5.85 -36.27
C ASP A 398 38.99 6.68 -36.47
N GLU A 399 40.10 6.05 -36.87
CA GLU A 399 41.36 6.77 -37.16
C GLU A 399 41.25 7.69 -38.40
N PHE A 400 40.51 7.28 -39.45
CA PHE A 400 40.22 8.17 -40.58
C PHE A 400 39.30 9.35 -40.19
N LYS A 401 38.33 9.14 -39.29
CA LYS A 401 37.54 10.25 -38.72
C LYS A 401 38.39 11.21 -37.90
N LYS A 402 39.33 10.72 -37.08
CA LYS A 402 40.30 11.57 -36.34
C LYS A 402 41.18 12.38 -37.31
N THR A 403 41.59 11.78 -38.42
CA THR A 403 42.31 12.47 -39.50
C THR A 403 41.48 13.61 -40.10
N LEU A 404 40.22 13.33 -40.47
CA LEU A 404 39.31 14.32 -41.05
C LEU A 404 38.84 15.40 -40.06
N ALA A 405 38.80 15.11 -38.77
CA ALA A 405 38.53 16.12 -37.73
C ALA A 405 39.65 17.16 -37.62
N LEU A 406 40.89 16.80 -37.93
CA LEU A 406 42.04 17.71 -37.95
C LEU A 406 42.29 18.35 -39.32
N ASN A 407 41.90 17.67 -40.42
CA ASN A 407 41.89 18.23 -41.77
C ASN A 407 40.66 17.73 -42.55
N PRO A 408 39.54 18.49 -42.56
CA PRO A 408 38.31 18.11 -43.25
C PRO A 408 38.45 17.87 -44.76
N GLU A 409 39.49 18.42 -45.39
CA GLU A 409 39.77 18.27 -46.82
C GLU A 409 40.74 17.13 -47.15
N HIS A 410 41.08 16.25 -46.20
CA HIS A 410 42.02 15.16 -46.42
C HIS A 410 41.44 14.05 -47.32
N VAL A 411 41.56 14.24 -48.65
CA VAL A 411 40.93 13.44 -49.72
C VAL A 411 41.07 11.92 -49.50
N GLU A 412 42.28 11.42 -49.29
CA GLU A 412 42.51 9.97 -49.13
C GLU A 412 41.87 9.41 -47.85
N ALA A 413 41.78 10.18 -46.76
CA ALA A 413 41.13 9.72 -45.52
C ALA A 413 39.62 9.56 -45.74
N ARG A 414 39.01 10.45 -46.52
CA ARG A 414 37.58 10.39 -46.88
C ARG A 414 37.29 9.17 -47.78
N LYS A 415 38.17 8.91 -48.75
CA LYS A 415 38.11 7.76 -49.67
C LYS A 415 38.25 6.42 -48.94
N TYR A 416 39.24 6.27 -48.06
CA TYR A 416 39.37 5.04 -47.26
C TYR A 416 38.30 4.90 -46.19
N LEU A 417 37.78 6.00 -45.61
CA LEU A 417 36.63 5.98 -44.72
C LEU A 417 35.39 5.38 -45.42
N THR A 418 35.06 5.82 -46.63
CA THR A 418 33.95 5.27 -47.43
C THR A 418 34.16 3.78 -47.72
N LYS A 419 35.34 3.38 -48.21
CA LYS A 419 35.65 1.97 -48.46
C LYS A 419 35.56 1.10 -47.20
N SER A 420 35.99 1.63 -46.04
CA SER A 420 35.90 0.91 -44.76
C SER A 420 34.45 0.72 -44.33
N GLN A 421 33.58 1.70 -44.59
CA GLN A 421 32.15 1.62 -44.31
C GLN A 421 31.43 0.63 -45.24
N GLU A 422 31.85 0.55 -46.51
CA GLU A 422 31.34 -0.41 -47.49
C GLU A 422 31.76 -1.85 -47.13
N ASN A 423 33.05 -2.12 -46.91
CA ASN A 423 33.54 -3.45 -46.51
C ASN A 423 32.92 -3.92 -45.17
N LEU A 424 32.78 -3.03 -44.19
CA LEU A 424 32.10 -3.33 -42.92
C LEU A 424 30.60 -3.64 -43.11
N LYS A 425 29.96 -3.08 -44.13
CA LYS A 425 28.55 -3.37 -44.46
C LYS A 425 28.42 -4.74 -45.11
N GLU A 426 29.33 -5.10 -46.03
CA GLU A 426 29.35 -6.44 -46.65
C GLU A 426 29.63 -7.53 -45.61
N ILE A 427 30.61 -7.34 -44.72
CA ILE A 427 30.89 -8.26 -43.61
C ILE A 427 29.65 -8.44 -42.73
N LYS A 428 28.96 -7.36 -42.36
CA LYS A 428 27.73 -7.46 -41.55
C LYS A 428 26.56 -8.11 -42.29
N GLU A 429 26.50 -8.00 -43.62
CA GLU A 429 25.50 -8.69 -44.43
C GLU A 429 25.81 -10.20 -44.56
N GLU A 430 27.09 -10.60 -44.64
CA GLU A 430 27.50 -12.03 -44.55
C GLU A 430 27.34 -12.62 -43.15
N GLU A 431 27.74 -11.90 -42.09
CA GLU A 431 27.54 -12.30 -40.69
C GLU A 431 26.05 -12.42 -40.36
N ALA A 432 25.20 -11.50 -40.82
CA ALA A 432 23.76 -11.63 -40.68
C ALA A 432 23.19 -12.85 -41.43
N LYS A 433 23.80 -13.24 -42.55
CA LYS A 433 23.38 -14.41 -43.34
C LYS A 433 23.78 -15.72 -42.67
N LYS A 434 25.03 -15.84 -42.19
CA LYS A 434 25.48 -16.97 -41.36
C LYS A 434 24.70 -17.05 -40.05
N SER A 435 24.50 -15.93 -39.36
CA SER A 435 23.70 -15.88 -38.12
C SER A 435 22.23 -16.25 -38.38
N ALA A 436 21.64 -15.92 -39.53
CA ALA A 436 20.30 -16.38 -39.89
C ALA A 436 20.25 -17.90 -40.15
N GLU A 437 21.22 -18.47 -40.86
CA GLU A 437 21.30 -19.91 -41.10
C GLU A 437 21.58 -20.71 -39.81
N GLU A 438 22.43 -20.16 -38.93
CA GLU A 438 22.76 -20.73 -37.62
C GLU A 438 21.58 -20.61 -36.64
N ARG A 439 20.86 -19.47 -36.61
CA ARG A 439 19.61 -19.32 -35.84
C ARG A 439 18.49 -20.21 -36.34
N VAL A 440 18.37 -20.46 -37.64
CA VAL A 440 17.41 -21.44 -38.18
C VAL A 440 17.77 -22.87 -37.72
N ARG A 441 19.07 -23.19 -37.60
CA ARG A 441 19.52 -24.44 -36.97
C ARG A 441 19.22 -24.50 -35.47
N GLU A 442 19.58 -23.46 -34.71
CA GLU A 442 19.29 -23.39 -33.26
C GLU A 442 17.79 -23.44 -32.95
N ILE A 443 16.94 -22.84 -33.78
CA ILE A 443 15.47 -22.92 -33.62
C ILE A 443 14.99 -24.35 -33.88
N ALA A 444 15.48 -25.01 -34.93
CA ALA A 444 15.16 -26.41 -35.21
C ALA A 444 15.71 -27.40 -34.16
N GLU A 445 16.77 -27.03 -33.44
CA GLU A 445 17.39 -27.84 -32.40
C GLU A 445 16.81 -27.57 -31.00
N LYS A 446 16.37 -26.33 -30.71
CA LYS A 446 15.62 -25.99 -29.48
C LYS A 446 14.20 -26.59 -29.47
N GLU A 447 13.54 -26.73 -30.62
CA GLU A 447 12.25 -27.43 -30.69
C GLU A 447 12.35 -28.96 -30.47
N ARG A 448 13.56 -29.53 -30.42
CA ARG A 448 13.81 -30.95 -30.07
C ARG A 448 13.93 -31.23 -28.57
N ILE A 449 13.97 -30.21 -27.71
CA ILE A 449 14.06 -30.45 -26.26
C ILE A 449 12.69 -30.92 -25.76
N ALA A 450 12.57 -32.22 -25.52
CA ALA A 450 11.39 -32.77 -24.87
C ALA A 450 11.37 -32.37 -23.38
N TYR A 451 10.22 -31.96 -22.86
CA TYR A 451 9.94 -31.96 -21.42
C TYR A 451 9.79 -33.41 -20.93
N GLU A 452 10.22 -33.71 -19.72
CA GLU A 452 9.91 -34.99 -19.08
C GLU A 452 8.83 -34.76 -18.02
N VAL A 453 7.74 -35.54 -18.06
CA VAL A 453 6.71 -35.54 -17.03
C VAL A 453 7.09 -36.58 -15.99
N GLU A 454 7.82 -36.11 -14.97
CA GLU A 454 8.50 -36.93 -13.96
C GLU A 454 7.53 -37.54 -12.94
N ASP A 455 6.62 -36.73 -12.39
CA ASP A 455 5.64 -37.17 -11.39
C ASP A 455 4.30 -36.46 -11.52
N ILE A 456 3.24 -37.15 -11.06
CA ILE A 456 1.89 -36.59 -10.95
C ILE A 456 1.39 -36.89 -9.54
N GLN A 457 1.29 -35.83 -8.74
CA GLN A 457 0.89 -35.87 -7.35
C GLN A 457 -0.58 -35.52 -7.20
N VAL A 458 -1.27 -36.20 -6.29
CA VAL A 458 -2.67 -35.94 -5.96
C VAL A 458 -2.76 -35.56 -4.49
N ILE A 459 -3.32 -34.38 -4.23
CA ILE A 459 -3.48 -33.79 -2.90
C ILE A 459 -4.98 -33.59 -2.65
N GLY A 460 -5.53 -34.34 -1.71
CA GLY A 460 -6.92 -34.18 -1.26
C GLY A 460 -7.07 -32.98 -0.32
N ILE A 461 -7.90 -32.02 -0.71
CA ILE A 461 -8.28 -30.81 0.04
C ILE A 461 -9.78 -30.96 0.39
N PRO A 462 -10.30 -30.43 1.52
CA PRO A 462 -11.68 -30.72 1.96
C PRO A 462 -12.78 -30.44 0.93
N ASP A 463 -12.63 -29.40 0.10
CA ASP A 463 -13.55 -28.97 -0.96
C ASP A 463 -13.04 -29.25 -2.38
N LYS A 464 -11.80 -29.74 -2.54
CA LYS A 464 -11.09 -29.81 -3.84
C LYS A 464 -10.14 -30.99 -3.94
N THR A 465 -9.87 -31.40 -5.17
CA THR A 465 -8.77 -32.31 -5.50
C THR A 465 -7.72 -31.53 -6.27
N ARG A 466 -6.53 -31.35 -5.70
CA ARG A 466 -5.40 -30.70 -6.38
C ARG A 466 -4.51 -31.79 -7.00
N ILE A 467 -4.31 -31.72 -8.31
CA ILE A 467 -3.39 -32.54 -9.07
C ILE A 467 -2.22 -31.64 -9.46
N VAL A 468 -0.99 -32.08 -9.19
CA VAL A 468 0.24 -31.37 -9.52
C VAL A 468 1.03 -32.26 -10.48
N ILE A 469 1.17 -31.83 -11.73
CA ILE A 469 2.02 -32.48 -12.73
C ILE A 469 3.38 -31.80 -12.67
N LEU A 470 4.43 -32.55 -12.34
CA LEU A 470 5.81 -32.07 -12.28
C LEU A 470 6.52 -32.34 -13.61
N THR A 471 7.32 -31.36 -14.04
CA THR A 471 8.16 -31.46 -15.24
C THR A 471 9.62 -31.17 -14.90
N ASP A 472 10.54 -31.74 -15.68
CA ASP A 472 12.00 -31.60 -15.49
C ASP A 472 12.50 -30.14 -15.54
N LYS A 473 11.75 -29.25 -16.22
CA LYS A 473 12.09 -27.84 -16.40
C LYS A 473 10.85 -26.96 -16.49
N GLU A 474 11.05 -25.67 -16.20
CA GLU A 474 9.97 -24.68 -16.21
C GLU A 474 9.43 -24.38 -17.62
N GLY A 475 8.21 -23.82 -17.68
CA GLY A 475 7.63 -23.30 -18.92
C GLY A 475 6.96 -24.33 -19.84
N ALA A 476 6.76 -25.56 -19.37
CA ALA A 476 6.01 -26.59 -20.07
C ALA A 476 4.61 -26.10 -20.50
N LYS A 477 4.40 -25.97 -21.81
CA LYS A 477 3.11 -25.54 -22.38
C LYS A 477 2.10 -26.68 -22.30
N TYR A 478 0.81 -26.34 -22.18
CA TYR A 478 -0.27 -27.31 -22.17
C TYR A 478 -1.50 -26.83 -22.95
N ALA A 479 -2.30 -27.79 -23.43
CA ALA A 479 -3.64 -27.58 -23.95
C ALA A 479 -4.65 -28.38 -23.11
N GLN A 480 -5.79 -27.78 -22.77
CA GLN A 480 -6.83 -28.42 -21.96
C GLN A 480 -8.14 -28.58 -22.73
N PHE A 481 -8.84 -29.69 -22.52
CA PHE A 481 -10.21 -29.88 -23.01
C PHE A 481 -10.97 -30.93 -22.18
N SER A 482 -12.30 -30.83 -22.19
CA SER A 482 -13.18 -31.80 -21.54
C SER A 482 -13.86 -32.71 -22.56
N LEU A 483 -14.10 -33.97 -22.20
CA LEU A 483 -14.85 -34.93 -22.99
C LEU A 483 -16.13 -35.33 -22.24
N THR A 484 -17.26 -35.35 -22.95
CA THR A 484 -18.58 -35.64 -22.39
C THR A 484 -19.06 -37.03 -22.85
N GLY A 485 -18.59 -38.08 -22.18
CA GLY A 485 -19.08 -39.45 -22.37
C GLY A 485 -17.98 -40.53 -22.38
N PRO A 486 -17.54 -41.03 -21.19
CA PRO A 486 -17.82 -40.53 -19.85
C PRO A 486 -17.12 -39.18 -19.58
N PRO A 487 -17.48 -38.44 -18.51
CA PRO A 487 -16.84 -37.18 -18.15
C PRO A 487 -15.32 -37.34 -17.94
N ARG A 488 -14.53 -36.58 -18.70
CA ARG A 488 -13.06 -36.54 -18.56
C ARG A 488 -12.54 -35.12 -18.72
N LEU A 489 -11.49 -34.79 -17.99
CA LEU A 489 -10.66 -33.62 -18.24
C LEU A 489 -9.30 -34.08 -18.74
N VAL A 490 -8.85 -33.51 -19.87
CA VAL A 490 -7.63 -33.89 -20.57
C VAL A 490 -6.68 -32.70 -20.63
N ILE A 491 -5.42 -32.94 -20.30
CA ILE A 491 -4.30 -32.00 -20.40
C ILE A 491 -3.26 -32.63 -21.33
N ASP A 492 -3.04 -32.01 -22.48
CA ASP A 492 -1.98 -32.37 -23.43
C ASP A 492 -0.78 -31.46 -23.24
N ILE A 493 0.37 -32.06 -22.99
CA ILE A 493 1.66 -31.38 -22.85
C ILE A 493 2.45 -31.68 -24.14
N PRO A 494 2.43 -30.78 -25.15
CA PRO A 494 3.22 -30.94 -26.37
C PRO A 494 4.73 -30.83 -26.10
N ASN A 495 5.50 -31.48 -26.95
CA ASN A 495 6.92 -31.73 -26.82
C ASN A 495 7.30 -32.37 -25.47
N ALA A 496 6.49 -33.32 -24.96
CA ALA A 496 6.77 -33.98 -23.69
C ALA A 496 6.79 -35.52 -23.78
N THR A 497 7.71 -36.12 -23.03
CA THR A 497 7.88 -37.56 -22.82
C THR A 497 7.43 -37.92 -21.40
N LEU A 498 6.64 -38.98 -21.26
CA LEU A 498 6.18 -39.47 -19.95
C LEU A 498 7.23 -40.38 -19.31
N THR A 499 7.82 -39.94 -18.19
CA THR A 499 8.72 -40.75 -17.35
C THR A 499 8.08 -41.25 -16.06
N TRP A 500 6.93 -40.69 -15.66
CA TRP A 500 6.15 -41.11 -14.50
C TRP A 500 5.72 -42.59 -14.51
N GLU A 501 6.33 -43.37 -13.62
CA GLU A 501 6.19 -44.84 -13.59
C GLU A 501 4.77 -45.35 -13.27
N LYS A 502 4.02 -44.63 -12.42
CA LYS A 502 2.76 -45.13 -11.86
C LYS A 502 1.66 -45.33 -12.90
N LYS A 503 1.71 -44.56 -14.01
CA LYS A 503 0.75 -44.52 -15.15
C LYS A 503 -0.71 -44.18 -14.80
N GLU A 504 -1.24 -44.64 -13.67
CA GLU A 504 -2.49 -44.17 -13.09
C GLU A 504 -2.49 -44.16 -11.56
N ILE A 505 -3.28 -43.25 -10.98
CA ILE A 505 -3.60 -43.15 -9.55
C ILE A 505 -5.12 -43.10 -9.41
N GLY A 506 -5.70 -44.10 -8.73
CA GLY A 506 -7.09 -44.04 -8.26
C GLY A 506 -7.27 -43.03 -7.14
N ILE A 507 -8.40 -42.31 -7.13
CA ILE A 507 -8.69 -41.32 -6.08
C ILE A 507 -10.01 -41.66 -5.39
N GLU A 508 -9.92 -41.96 -4.10
CA GLU A 508 -11.07 -42.15 -3.22
C GLU A 508 -11.59 -40.80 -2.71
N ARG A 509 -12.90 -40.73 -2.40
CA ARG A 509 -13.57 -39.52 -1.85
C ARG A 509 -13.35 -38.22 -2.65
N SER A 510 -13.25 -38.32 -3.97
CA SER A 510 -13.17 -37.21 -4.94
C SER A 510 -14.18 -37.40 -6.09
N VAL A 511 -14.53 -36.35 -6.83
CA VAL A 511 -15.20 -36.50 -8.15
C VAL A 511 -14.22 -36.95 -9.24
N VAL A 512 -12.93 -36.69 -9.08
CA VAL A 512 -11.91 -37.38 -9.88
C VAL A 512 -11.92 -38.86 -9.47
N LYS A 513 -12.23 -39.76 -10.40
CA LYS A 513 -12.20 -41.22 -10.17
C LYS A 513 -10.76 -41.74 -10.18
N ARG A 514 -9.96 -41.25 -11.14
CA ARG A 514 -8.53 -41.51 -11.25
C ARG A 514 -7.85 -40.48 -12.15
N VAL A 515 -6.56 -40.25 -11.93
CA VAL A 515 -5.66 -39.58 -12.86
C VAL A 515 -4.86 -40.65 -13.58
N ARG A 516 -4.68 -40.54 -14.89
CA ARG A 516 -3.80 -41.42 -15.67
C ARG A 516 -3.04 -40.62 -16.70
N ALA A 517 -1.82 -41.04 -17.02
CA ALA A 517 -1.01 -40.40 -18.05
C ALA A 517 -0.49 -41.43 -19.04
N GLY A 518 -0.32 -41.01 -20.29
CA GLY A 518 0.29 -41.81 -21.34
C GLY A 518 1.00 -40.95 -22.37
N GLN A 519 1.99 -41.52 -23.04
CA GLN A 519 2.50 -40.98 -24.29
C GLN A 519 1.38 -41.07 -25.33
N PHE A 520 0.81 -39.95 -25.73
CA PHE A 520 -0.30 -39.90 -26.69
C PHE A 520 0.18 -39.89 -28.14
N SER A 521 1.36 -39.32 -28.37
CA SER A 521 2.03 -39.30 -29.66
C SER A 521 3.55 -39.28 -29.44
N GLU A 522 4.30 -39.95 -30.30
CA GLU A 522 5.78 -39.95 -30.28
C GLU A 522 6.36 -38.92 -31.25
N GLU A 523 5.72 -38.67 -32.40
CA GLU A 523 6.07 -37.59 -33.33
C GLU A 523 4.80 -36.90 -33.87
N PRO A 524 4.49 -35.65 -33.46
CA PRO A 524 5.16 -34.88 -32.41
C PRO A 524 4.99 -35.53 -31.04
N ARG A 525 5.98 -35.36 -30.14
CA ARG A 525 5.90 -35.89 -28.76
C ARG A 525 4.79 -35.19 -28.00
N ILE A 526 3.78 -35.92 -27.52
CA ILE A 526 2.73 -35.37 -26.67
C ILE A 526 2.50 -36.32 -25.50
N THR A 527 2.70 -35.83 -24.28
CA THR A 527 2.24 -36.53 -23.06
C THR A 527 0.84 -36.05 -22.73
N ARG A 528 -0.09 -36.99 -22.55
CA ARG A 528 -1.49 -36.71 -22.21
C ARG A 528 -1.80 -37.18 -20.81
N VAL A 529 -2.23 -36.27 -19.95
CA VAL A 529 -2.79 -36.55 -18.63
C VAL A 529 -4.31 -36.49 -18.72
N VAL A 530 -4.98 -37.54 -18.27
CA VAL A 530 -6.44 -37.70 -18.29
C VAL A 530 -6.94 -37.91 -16.88
N LEU A 531 -7.84 -37.05 -16.44
CA LEU A 531 -8.66 -37.26 -15.26
C LEU A 531 -9.97 -37.89 -15.72
N ASP A 532 -10.19 -39.17 -15.37
CA ASP A 532 -11.51 -39.77 -15.48
C ASP A 532 -12.35 -39.24 -14.32
N LEU A 533 -13.46 -38.54 -14.59
CA LEU A 533 -14.35 -37.96 -13.57
C LEU A 533 -15.60 -38.84 -13.39
N LYS A 534 -16.19 -38.81 -12.19
CA LYS A 534 -17.47 -39.46 -11.88
C LYS A 534 -18.65 -38.70 -12.50
N GLU A 535 -18.55 -37.37 -12.49
CA GLU A 535 -19.51 -36.42 -13.03
C GLU A 535 -18.77 -35.16 -13.51
N GLU A 536 -19.47 -34.19 -14.13
CA GLU A 536 -18.85 -32.94 -14.55
C GLU A 536 -18.55 -32.02 -13.35
N ALA A 537 -17.28 -31.71 -13.13
CA ALA A 537 -16.83 -30.78 -12.09
C ALA A 537 -16.25 -29.49 -12.67
N LYS A 538 -16.38 -28.40 -11.91
CA LYS A 538 -15.62 -27.17 -12.14
C LYS A 538 -14.15 -27.39 -11.76
N TYR A 539 -13.27 -26.65 -12.42
CA TYR A 539 -11.84 -26.72 -12.14
C TYR A 539 -11.12 -25.40 -12.47
N ALA A 540 -9.95 -25.23 -11.88
CA ALA A 540 -8.98 -24.18 -12.20
C ALA A 540 -7.64 -24.81 -12.56
N LEU A 541 -7.03 -24.40 -13.68
CA LEU A 541 -5.73 -24.89 -14.14
C LEU A 541 -4.75 -23.72 -14.28
N ARG A 542 -3.52 -23.88 -13.78
CA ARG A 542 -2.45 -22.87 -13.87
C ARG A 542 -1.06 -23.52 -13.95
N SER A 543 -0.09 -22.78 -14.47
CA SER A 543 1.34 -23.12 -14.40
C SER A 543 2.02 -22.32 -13.29
N GLU A 544 2.87 -22.97 -12.52
CA GLU A 544 3.79 -22.37 -11.54
C GLU A 544 5.14 -23.06 -11.71
N GLU A 545 6.20 -22.32 -12.07
CA GLU A 545 7.57 -22.87 -12.25
C GLU A 545 7.59 -24.11 -13.18
N ASN A 546 8.02 -25.26 -12.67
CA ASN A 546 8.07 -26.56 -13.34
C ASN A 546 6.81 -27.42 -13.12
N ARG A 547 5.69 -26.79 -12.72
CA ARG A 547 4.47 -27.47 -12.28
C ARG A 547 3.24 -27.00 -13.05
N ILE A 548 2.40 -27.95 -13.44
CA ILE A 548 1.05 -27.68 -13.93
C ILE A 548 0.08 -28.12 -12.83
N ILE A 549 -0.61 -27.15 -12.23
CA ILE A 549 -1.48 -27.35 -11.07
C ILE A 549 -2.93 -27.23 -11.48
N LEU A 550 -3.66 -28.33 -11.31
CA LEU A 550 -5.09 -28.46 -11.55
C LEU A 550 -5.83 -28.61 -10.22
N GLU A 551 -6.78 -27.73 -9.93
CA GLU A 551 -7.71 -27.88 -8.81
C GLU A 551 -9.10 -28.20 -9.35
N VAL A 552 -9.62 -29.40 -9.05
CA VAL A 552 -10.99 -29.83 -9.37
C VAL A 552 -11.87 -29.67 -8.13
N GLU A 553 -12.99 -28.97 -8.23
CA GLU A 553 -13.96 -28.85 -7.13
C GLU A 553 -14.60 -30.22 -6.84
N ASN A 554 -14.63 -30.62 -5.57
CA ASN A 554 -15.38 -31.78 -5.11
C ASN A 554 -16.78 -31.31 -4.64
N PRO A 555 -17.86 -32.03 -4.97
CA PRO A 555 -19.10 -31.90 -4.22
C PRO A 555 -18.82 -32.30 -2.77
N LEU A 556 -19.43 -31.57 -1.84
CA LEU A 556 -19.20 -31.67 -0.41
C LEU A 556 -19.44 -33.13 0.04
N TYR A 557 -18.36 -33.85 0.37
CA TYR A 557 -18.44 -35.23 0.85
C TYR A 557 -18.69 -35.19 2.35
N VAL A 558 -19.96 -35.02 2.72
CA VAL A 558 -20.39 -34.74 4.09
C VAL A 558 -20.60 -36.06 4.84
N VAL A 559 -19.71 -36.39 5.77
CA VAL A 559 -19.88 -37.54 6.68
C VAL A 559 -20.85 -37.17 7.81
N GLY A 560 -21.92 -37.94 8.00
CA GLY A 560 -22.83 -37.74 9.13
C GLY A 560 -22.18 -38.10 10.47
N ILE A 561 -22.34 -37.24 11.47
CA ILE A 561 -22.10 -37.55 12.88
C ILE A 561 -23.41 -38.03 13.48
N THR A 562 -23.43 -39.30 13.90
CA THR A 562 -24.64 -40.02 14.30
C THR A 562 -24.84 -40.09 15.81
N ASP A 563 -23.77 -39.98 16.60
CA ASP A 563 -23.87 -39.81 18.05
C ASP A 563 -22.68 -39.04 18.65
N VAL A 564 -22.96 -38.34 19.76
CA VAL A 564 -21.99 -37.86 20.73
C VAL A 564 -22.50 -38.33 22.10
N SER A 565 -21.72 -39.18 22.76
CA SER A 565 -22.04 -39.77 24.06
C SER A 565 -20.89 -39.66 25.05
N LEU A 566 -21.22 -39.70 26.34
CA LEU A 566 -20.28 -39.60 27.46
C LEU A 566 -20.44 -40.79 28.40
N LYS A 567 -19.32 -41.37 28.83
CA LYS A 567 -19.27 -42.45 29.81
C LYS A 567 -18.27 -42.11 30.93
N LYS A 568 -18.78 -42.01 32.16
CA LYS A 568 -17.95 -41.92 33.37
C LYS A 568 -17.25 -43.27 33.60
N LEU A 569 -15.94 -43.24 33.88
CA LEU A 569 -15.14 -44.39 34.33
C LEU A 569 -14.39 -43.99 35.62
N PRO A 570 -13.89 -44.94 36.43
CA PRO A 570 -13.33 -44.61 37.75
C PRO A 570 -12.23 -43.54 37.73
N GLU A 571 -11.27 -43.67 36.81
CA GLU A 571 -10.09 -42.79 36.70
C GLU A 571 -10.18 -41.76 35.57
N LYS A 572 -11.27 -41.76 34.79
CA LYS A 572 -11.38 -40.91 33.58
C LYS A 572 -12.81 -40.72 33.10
N THR A 573 -13.06 -39.62 32.41
CA THR A 573 -14.34 -39.38 31.71
C THR A 573 -14.12 -39.53 30.20
N ARG A 574 -14.86 -40.44 29.57
CA ARG A 574 -14.72 -40.78 28.15
C ARG A 574 -15.84 -40.15 27.32
N ILE A 575 -15.49 -39.31 26.35
CA ILE A 575 -16.40 -38.84 25.30
C ILE A 575 -16.18 -39.69 24.06
N THR A 576 -17.25 -40.12 23.39
CA THR A 576 -17.21 -40.84 22.12
C THR A 576 -18.05 -40.12 21.10
N VAL A 577 -17.45 -39.76 19.98
CA VAL A 577 -18.15 -39.26 18.78
C VAL A 577 -18.21 -40.40 17.78
N THR A 578 -19.40 -40.75 17.31
CA THR A 578 -19.63 -41.80 16.30
C THR A 578 -20.05 -41.16 14.99
N THR A 579 -19.42 -41.59 13.90
CA THR A 579 -19.65 -41.09 12.55
C THR A 579 -20.12 -42.22 11.61
N GLU A 580 -20.68 -41.88 10.46
CA GLU A 580 -21.05 -42.87 9.43
C GLU A 580 -19.81 -43.52 8.83
N GLU A 581 -18.78 -42.72 8.54
CA GLU A 581 -17.47 -43.15 8.03
C GLU A 581 -16.32 -42.53 8.85
N PRO A 582 -15.09 -43.09 8.83
CA PRO A 582 -13.94 -42.47 9.47
C PRO A 582 -13.64 -41.06 8.93
N VAL A 583 -13.61 -40.08 9.83
CA VAL A 583 -13.40 -38.65 9.53
C VAL A 583 -12.06 -38.13 10.09
N LYS A 584 -11.42 -37.21 9.37
CA LYS A 584 -10.24 -36.49 9.88
C LYS A 584 -10.68 -35.49 10.95
N HIS A 585 -9.91 -35.38 12.02
CA HIS A 585 -10.22 -34.48 13.12
C HIS A 585 -8.95 -33.84 13.71
N SER A 586 -9.13 -32.71 14.38
CA SER A 586 -8.13 -32.03 15.22
C SER A 586 -8.70 -31.83 16.61
N ALA A 587 -7.85 -31.79 17.63
CA ALA A 587 -8.28 -31.53 19.01
C ALA A 587 -7.29 -30.62 19.74
N PHE A 588 -7.80 -29.59 20.42
CA PHE A 588 -7.01 -28.56 21.10
C PHE A 588 -7.73 -28.01 22.33
N ASN A 589 -6.99 -27.37 23.24
CA ASN A 589 -7.54 -26.76 24.45
C ASN A 589 -7.61 -25.24 24.32
N LEU A 590 -8.59 -24.63 24.99
CA LEU A 590 -8.61 -23.21 25.32
C LEU A 590 -8.62 -23.07 26.85
N LEU A 591 -7.92 -22.07 27.38
CA LEU A 591 -7.68 -21.93 28.83
C LEU A 591 -8.81 -21.16 29.54
N GLU A 592 -9.43 -20.19 28.88
CA GLU A 592 -10.43 -19.29 29.48
C GLU A 592 -11.65 -19.13 28.54
N PRO A 593 -12.81 -19.75 28.83
CA PRO A 593 -13.00 -20.82 29.83
C PRO A 593 -12.26 -22.12 29.46
N PRO A 594 -11.94 -22.98 30.44
CA PRO A 594 -11.23 -24.24 30.19
C PRO A 594 -12.12 -25.20 29.39
N VAL A 595 -11.76 -25.45 28.12
CA VAL A 595 -12.50 -26.36 27.22
C VAL A 595 -11.57 -27.18 26.34
N VAL A 596 -12.00 -28.37 25.95
CA VAL A 596 -11.38 -29.17 24.87
C VAL A 596 -12.26 -29.08 23.63
N VAL A 597 -11.71 -28.60 22.52
CA VAL A 597 -12.40 -28.48 21.23
C VAL A 597 -11.94 -29.61 20.31
N ILE A 598 -12.88 -30.24 19.61
CA ILE A 598 -12.65 -31.27 18.60
C ILE A 598 -13.34 -30.82 17.32
N ASP A 599 -12.55 -30.57 16.27
CA ASP A 599 -13.03 -30.21 14.95
C ASP A 599 -12.94 -31.40 14.02
N MET A 600 -14.05 -31.73 13.34
CA MET A 600 -14.15 -32.83 12.37
C MET A 600 -14.36 -32.25 10.98
N TYR A 601 -13.40 -32.50 10.09
CA TYR A 601 -13.35 -31.89 8.75
C TYR A 601 -14.03 -32.78 7.72
N GLY A 602 -14.96 -32.21 6.96
CA GLY A 602 -15.83 -32.95 6.03
C GLY A 602 -17.00 -33.65 6.73
N ALA A 603 -17.49 -33.09 7.84
CA ALA A 603 -18.59 -33.68 8.61
C ALA A 603 -19.79 -32.72 8.78
N THR A 604 -20.99 -33.30 8.84
CA THR A 604 -22.19 -32.61 9.37
C THR A 604 -22.68 -33.30 10.63
N MET A 605 -23.19 -32.51 11.57
CA MET A 605 -24.02 -33.05 12.65
C MET A 605 -25.37 -33.51 12.10
N ALA A 606 -25.86 -34.67 12.56
CA ALA A 606 -27.24 -35.11 12.30
C ALA A 606 -28.30 -34.31 13.12
N TRP A 607 -27.86 -33.31 13.88
CA TRP A 607 -28.69 -32.39 14.68
C TRP A 607 -28.10 -30.97 14.65
N PRO A 608 -28.92 -29.91 14.75
CA PRO A 608 -28.42 -28.54 14.66
C PRO A 608 -27.44 -28.19 15.80
N GLN A 609 -27.85 -28.39 17.06
CA GLN A 609 -27.00 -28.34 18.25
C GLN A 609 -27.52 -29.30 19.33
N LYS A 610 -26.62 -29.99 20.04
CA LYS A 610 -26.93 -30.89 21.18
C LYS A 610 -25.99 -30.57 22.33
N PHE A 611 -26.56 -30.33 23.51
CA PHE A 611 -25.83 -30.11 24.76
C PHE A 611 -26.10 -31.23 25.75
N ILE A 612 -25.04 -31.84 26.27
CA ILE A 612 -25.07 -32.84 27.33
C ILE A 612 -24.59 -32.16 28.61
N LYS A 613 -25.52 -31.85 29.53
CA LYS A 613 -25.16 -31.37 30.87
C LYS A 613 -24.61 -32.53 31.69
N VAL A 614 -23.54 -32.30 32.44
CA VAL A 614 -22.95 -33.29 33.35
C VAL A 614 -23.09 -32.82 34.80
N GLU A 615 -23.32 -33.77 35.70
CA GLU A 615 -23.47 -33.57 37.15
C GLU A 615 -22.25 -32.90 37.78
N GLU A 616 -22.39 -32.41 39.02
CA GLU A 616 -21.42 -31.51 39.66
C GLU A 616 -20.07 -32.17 40.01
N GLU A 617 -20.05 -33.49 40.21
CA GLU A 617 -18.89 -34.28 40.64
C GLU A 617 -17.93 -34.75 39.52
N ASP A 618 -18.12 -34.32 38.26
CA ASP A 618 -17.24 -34.71 37.15
C ASP A 618 -16.25 -33.58 36.77
N ILE A 619 -15.14 -33.91 36.12
CA ILE A 619 -14.23 -32.90 35.56
C ILE A 619 -14.83 -32.22 34.32
N VAL A 620 -15.75 -32.91 33.63
CA VAL A 620 -16.56 -32.36 32.54
C VAL A 620 -17.78 -31.64 33.11
N LYS A 621 -17.92 -30.35 32.80
CA LYS A 621 -19.10 -29.52 33.08
C LYS A 621 -20.23 -29.77 32.08
N GLY A 622 -19.89 -30.02 30.82
CA GLY A 622 -20.83 -30.38 29.77
C GLY A 622 -20.16 -30.66 28.43
N VAL A 623 -20.93 -31.18 27.47
CA VAL A 623 -20.45 -31.38 26.09
C VAL A 623 -21.43 -30.71 25.13
N ARG A 624 -20.97 -29.68 24.42
CA ARG A 624 -21.68 -29.01 23.33
C ARG A 624 -21.24 -29.64 22.01
N SER A 625 -22.19 -29.87 21.10
CA SER A 625 -21.91 -30.35 19.75
C SER A 625 -22.83 -29.63 18.75
N GLY A 626 -22.29 -29.24 17.60
CA GLY A 626 -23.04 -28.52 16.58
C GLY A 626 -22.21 -28.27 15.33
N GLN A 627 -22.87 -27.80 14.27
CA GLN A 627 -22.19 -27.37 13.07
C GLN A 627 -21.48 -26.03 13.33
N PHE A 628 -20.18 -25.95 13.05
CA PHE A 628 -19.38 -24.72 13.22
C PHE A 628 -19.25 -23.97 11.88
N GLU A 629 -18.96 -24.71 10.81
CA GLU A 629 -18.96 -24.24 9.42
C GLU A 629 -19.59 -25.30 8.51
N GLU A 630 -19.92 -24.98 7.25
CA GLU A 630 -20.60 -25.92 6.33
C GLU A 630 -19.93 -27.31 6.23
N ASN A 631 -18.60 -27.36 6.37
CA ASN A 631 -17.80 -28.61 6.36
C ASN A 631 -17.12 -28.96 7.70
N ILE A 632 -17.32 -28.17 8.76
CA ILE A 632 -16.68 -28.41 10.07
C ILE A 632 -17.75 -28.59 11.13
N ALA A 633 -17.86 -29.82 11.61
CA ALA A 633 -18.67 -30.15 12.76
C ALA A 633 -17.78 -30.15 14.02
N ARG A 634 -18.24 -29.47 15.08
CA ARG A 634 -17.44 -29.19 16.29
C ARG A 634 -18.07 -29.82 17.52
N VAL A 635 -17.24 -30.45 18.34
CA VAL A 635 -17.58 -30.87 19.71
C VAL A 635 -16.72 -30.07 20.68
N VAL A 636 -17.34 -29.36 21.62
CA VAL A 636 -16.67 -28.62 22.69
C VAL A 636 -17.02 -29.28 24.01
N ILE A 637 -16.01 -29.78 24.71
CA ILE A 637 -16.12 -30.34 26.05
C ILE A 637 -15.80 -29.22 27.04
N ASP A 638 -16.83 -28.71 27.70
CA ASP A 638 -16.69 -27.70 28.74
C ASP A 638 -16.14 -28.38 30.01
N LEU A 639 -14.99 -27.93 30.51
CA LEU A 639 -14.37 -28.47 31.73
C LEU A 639 -14.68 -27.60 32.96
N ARG A 640 -14.49 -28.17 34.16
CA ARG A 640 -14.44 -27.41 35.42
C ARG A 640 -13.02 -26.90 35.72
N GLU A 641 -12.01 -27.69 35.38
CA GLU A 641 -10.59 -27.40 35.53
C GLU A 641 -9.79 -28.04 34.38
N MET A 642 -8.58 -27.56 34.11
CA MET A 642 -7.72 -28.11 33.05
C MET A 642 -7.17 -29.50 33.44
N THR A 643 -7.27 -30.46 32.54
CA THR A 643 -6.74 -31.82 32.72
C THR A 643 -6.06 -32.37 31.46
N THR A 644 -5.25 -33.40 31.64
CA THR A 644 -4.66 -34.19 30.55
C THR A 644 -5.72 -35.04 29.85
N TYR A 645 -5.68 -35.01 28.53
CA TYR A 645 -6.60 -35.76 27.67
C TYR A 645 -5.85 -36.58 26.62
N ARG A 646 -6.46 -37.66 26.15
CA ARG A 646 -5.98 -38.45 25.01
C ARG A 646 -7.09 -38.63 24.00
N VAL A 647 -6.85 -38.26 22.75
CA VAL A 647 -7.74 -38.52 21.61
C VAL A 647 -7.22 -39.73 20.84
N SER A 648 -8.15 -40.57 20.37
CA SER A 648 -7.84 -41.75 19.57
C SER A 648 -8.98 -42.04 18.59
N SER A 649 -8.66 -42.42 17.36
CA SER A 649 -9.65 -42.93 16.39
C SER A 649 -9.64 -44.45 16.36
N VAL A 650 -10.82 -45.05 16.46
CA VAL A 650 -11.03 -46.49 16.35
C VAL A 650 -12.18 -46.72 15.37
N GLY A 651 -11.84 -47.01 14.11
CA GLY A 651 -12.82 -47.11 13.03
C GLY A 651 -13.57 -45.80 12.81
N ASN A 652 -14.90 -45.84 12.88
CA ASN A 652 -15.80 -44.69 12.77
C ASN A 652 -16.08 -43.98 14.12
N LYS A 653 -15.18 -44.12 15.11
CA LYS A 653 -15.31 -43.49 16.42
C LYS A 653 -14.09 -42.68 16.78
N ILE A 654 -14.32 -41.45 17.24
CA ILE A 654 -13.31 -40.60 17.89
C ILE A 654 -13.57 -40.69 19.40
N VAL A 655 -12.57 -41.18 20.14
CA VAL A 655 -12.65 -41.41 21.58
C VAL A 655 -11.70 -40.46 22.29
N VAL A 656 -12.24 -39.67 23.20
CA VAL A 656 -11.51 -38.71 24.04
C VAL A 656 -11.59 -39.14 25.49
N ASP A 657 -10.45 -39.54 26.04
CA ASP A 657 -10.29 -39.89 27.45
C ASP A 657 -9.70 -38.70 28.21
N LEU A 658 -10.48 -38.09 29.11
CA LEU A 658 -10.03 -37.06 30.06
C LEU A 658 -9.64 -37.73 31.38
N GLN A 659 -8.38 -37.62 31.81
CA GLN A 659 -7.96 -38.18 33.10
C GLN A 659 -8.61 -37.38 34.24
N ARG A 660 -9.02 -38.10 35.30
CA ARG A 660 -9.37 -37.48 36.58
C ARG A 660 -8.07 -37.47 37.42
N PRO A 661 -7.69 -36.34 38.06
CA PRO A 661 -6.51 -36.30 38.90
C PRO A 661 -6.69 -37.29 40.07
N ALA A 662 -5.69 -38.15 40.27
CA ALA A 662 -5.68 -39.06 41.41
C ALA A 662 -5.41 -38.25 42.69
N ILE A 663 -6.31 -38.34 43.67
CA ILE A 663 -6.17 -37.66 44.96
C ILE A 663 -5.20 -38.48 45.83
N PRO A 664 -3.98 -38.00 46.15
CA PRO A 664 -3.14 -38.66 47.14
C PRO A 664 -3.75 -38.50 48.54
N ALA A 665 -3.84 -39.59 49.29
CA ALA A 665 -4.38 -39.58 50.64
C ALA A 665 -3.42 -38.89 51.62
N VAL A 666 -3.77 -37.69 52.05
CA VAL A 666 -3.12 -36.93 53.15
C VAL A 666 -4.23 -36.60 54.17
N PRO A 667 -4.02 -36.78 55.49
CA PRO A 667 -5.12 -36.82 56.46
C PRO A 667 -5.80 -35.46 56.66
N LYS A 668 -7.14 -35.45 56.68
CA LYS A 668 -7.99 -34.27 56.92
C LYS A 668 -7.86 -33.76 58.37
N PRO A 669 -7.49 -32.49 58.62
CA PRO A 669 -8.14 -31.67 59.63
C PRO A 669 -9.50 -31.17 59.11
N PRO A 670 -10.50 -30.90 59.98
CA PRO A 670 -11.86 -30.58 59.53
C PRO A 670 -12.03 -29.09 59.21
N VAL A 671 -12.47 -28.79 57.99
CA VAL A 671 -13.14 -27.53 57.63
C VAL A 671 -14.41 -27.91 56.86
N GLY A 672 -15.53 -27.30 57.22
CA GLY A 672 -16.87 -27.73 56.79
C GLY A 672 -17.23 -27.36 55.35
N GLU A 673 -18.10 -28.16 54.74
CA GLU A 673 -18.72 -27.88 53.45
C GLU A 673 -19.77 -26.76 53.61
N GLU A 674 -19.58 -25.62 52.96
CA GLU A 674 -20.55 -24.52 53.02
C GLU A 674 -21.73 -24.75 52.06
N LYS A 675 -22.95 -24.71 52.62
CA LYS A 675 -24.18 -25.02 51.88
C LYS A 675 -24.56 -23.90 50.90
N LEU A 676 -24.71 -24.26 49.62
CA LEU A 676 -25.22 -23.37 48.58
C LEU A 676 -26.75 -23.24 48.63
N LEU A 677 -27.25 -22.01 48.53
CA LEU A 677 -28.64 -21.64 48.69
C LEU A 677 -29.28 -21.24 47.36
N SER A 678 -30.51 -21.70 47.14
CA SER A 678 -31.41 -21.23 46.08
C SER A 678 -32.78 -20.91 46.66
N MET A 679 -33.27 -19.69 46.48
CA MET A 679 -34.48 -19.16 47.13
C MET A 679 -34.98 -17.91 46.40
N ASP A 680 -36.30 -17.72 46.38
CA ASP A 680 -36.95 -16.59 45.71
C ASP A 680 -37.94 -15.96 46.70
N PHE A 681 -37.82 -14.66 46.90
CA PHE A 681 -38.64 -13.88 47.83
C PHE A 681 -39.18 -12.64 47.14
N LYS A 682 -40.46 -12.36 47.36
CA LYS A 682 -41.14 -11.17 46.84
C LYS A 682 -41.90 -10.50 47.98
N ASP A 683 -41.56 -9.24 48.23
CA ASP A 683 -42.10 -8.40 49.31
C ASP A 683 -42.10 -9.10 50.69
N ALA A 684 -41.08 -9.90 50.96
CA ALA A 684 -40.97 -10.68 52.18
C ALA A 684 -40.26 -9.88 53.28
N ASP A 685 -40.77 -9.90 54.51
CA ASP A 685 -40.12 -9.27 55.66
C ASP A 685 -38.66 -9.75 55.84
N ILE A 686 -37.74 -8.81 56.07
CA ILE A 686 -36.30 -9.09 56.10
C ILE A 686 -35.89 -10.03 57.25
N HIS A 687 -36.52 -9.96 58.42
CA HIS A 687 -36.25 -10.90 59.51
C HIS A 687 -36.67 -12.33 59.13
N ASN A 688 -37.80 -12.48 58.44
CA ASN A 688 -38.23 -13.78 57.91
C ASN A 688 -37.26 -14.34 56.86
N VAL A 689 -36.77 -13.49 55.95
CA VAL A 689 -35.79 -13.89 54.94
C VAL A 689 -34.46 -14.32 55.57
N LEU A 690 -33.92 -13.53 56.51
CA LEU A 690 -32.71 -13.90 57.25
C LEU A 690 -32.89 -15.20 58.04
N ARG A 691 -34.04 -15.40 58.69
CA ARG A 691 -34.35 -16.64 59.41
C ARG A 691 -34.34 -17.86 58.49
N ILE A 692 -34.88 -17.74 57.27
CA ILE A 692 -34.90 -18.84 56.28
C ILE A 692 -33.51 -19.11 55.70
N ILE A 693 -32.67 -18.08 55.52
CA ILE A 693 -31.26 -18.24 55.15
C ILE A 693 -30.51 -19.01 56.23
N GLY A 694 -30.65 -18.58 57.50
CA GLY A 694 -30.04 -19.26 58.65
C GLY A 694 -30.46 -20.73 58.74
N GLN A 695 -31.76 -21.02 58.65
CA GLN A 695 -32.29 -22.39 58.70
C GLN A 695 -31.81 -23.31 57.57
N ARG A 696 -31.53 -22.80 56.36
CA ARG A 696 -31.03 -23.61 55.25
C ARG A 696 -29.51 -23.79 55.25
N ALA A 697 -28.78 -22.90 55.91
CA ALA A 697 -27.33 -22.90 56.01
C ALA A 697 -26.80 -23.50 57.33
N ASP A 698 -27.68 -23.91 58.24
CA ASP A 698 -27.40 -24.29 59.63
C ASP A 698 -26.72 -23.16 60.45
N LEU A 699 -27.10 -21.90 60.19
CA LEU A 699 -26.52 -20.71 60.82
C LEU A 699 -27.54 -20.02 61.74
N ASN A 700 -27.09 -19.66 62.95
CA ASN A 700 -27.88 -18.89 63.92
C ASN A 700 -27.73 -17.40 63.63
N ILE A 701 -28.71 -16.82 62.94
CA ILE A 701 -28.69 -15.39 62.56
C ILE A 701 -29.45 -14.54 63.59
N ILE A 702 -28.73 -13.59 64.18
CA ILE A 702 -29.25 -12.62 65.15
C ILE A 702 -29.30 -11.24 64.48
N ALA A 703 -30.49 -10.69 64.30
CA ALA A 703 -30.71 -9.33 63.82
C ALA A 703 -31.58 -8.56 64.82
N GLY A 704 -31.17 -7.36 65.21
CA GLY A 704 -31.91 -6.53 66.15
C GLY A 704 -33.10 -5.81 65.50
N PRO A 705 -34.01 -5.22 66.31
CA PRO A 705 -35.24 -4.58 65.84
C PRO A 705 -35.01 -3.37 64.92
N GLU A 706 -33.78 -2.86 64.84
CA GLU A 706 -33.37 -1.82 63.90
C GLU A 706 -33.40 -2.24 62.41
N LEU A 707 -33.47 -3.54 62.11
CA LEU A 707 -33.48 -4.07 60.74
C LEU A 707 -34.90 -4.19 60.17
N THR A 708 -35.58 -3.06 59.96
CA THR A 708 -36.98 -3.06 59.49
C THR A 708 -37.12 -3.09 57.95
N GLY A 709 -38.15 -3.79 57.44
CA GLY A 709 -38.67 -3.62 56.07
C GLY A 709 -38.68 -4.90 55.22
N THR A 710 -39.40 -4.89 54.09
CA THR A 710 -39.51 -6.06 53.18
C THR A 710 -38.41 -6.10 52.12
N VAL A 711 -38.08 -7.26 51.57
CA VAL A 711 -37.09 -7.46 50.49
C VAL A 711 -37.69 -8.30 49.36
N THR A 712 -37.23 -8.04 48.14
CA THR A 712 -37.54 -8.84 46.95
C THR A 712 -36.21 -9.25 46.31
N ILE A 713 -35.88 -10.54 46.35
CA ILE A 713 -34.56 -11.08 46.00
C ILE A 713 -34.70 -12.50 45.44
N SER A 714 -33.81 -12.89 44.53
CA SER A 714 -33.78 -14.22 43.93
C SER A 714 -32.36 -14.75 43.86
N PHE A 715 -32.06 -15.81 44.62
CA PHE A 715 -30.75 -16.46 44.70
C PHE A 715 -30.78 -17.84 44.04
N LYS A 716 -29.69 -18.20 43.37
CA LYS A 716 -29.47 -19.52 42.75
C LYS A 716 -28.01 -19.94 42.92
N GLY A 717 -27.76 -20.97 43.72
CA GLY A 717 -26.41 -21.48 43.98
C GLY A 717 -25.49 -20.49 44.71
N VAL A 718 -26.05 -19.68 45.62
CA VAL A 718 -25.35 -18.58 46.31
C VAL A 718 -24.99 -19.02 47.73
N THR A 719 -23.79 -18.73 48.26
CA THR A 719 -23.47 -19.06 49.65
C THR A 719 -24.37 -18.29 50.63
N ALA A 720 -24.46 -18.75 51.88
CA ALA A 720 -25.17 -17.98 52.91
C ALA A 720 -24.54 -16.59 53.12
N GLU A 721 -23.22 -16.49 53.06
CA GLU A 721 -22.47 -15.25 53.23
C GLU A 721 -22.68 -14.25 52.09
N ASP A 722 -22.72 -14.71 50.84
CA ASP A 722 -23.05 -13.90 49.66
C ASP A 722 -24.50 -13.41 49.70
N ALA A 723 -25.43 -14.29 50.07
CA ALA A 723 -26.84 -13.96 50.22
C ALA A 723 -27.05 -12.88 51.31
N LEU A 724 -26.36 -13.00 52.44
CA LEU A 724 -26.36 -12.01 53.52
C LEU A 724 -25.74 -10.68 53.09
N ASN A 725 -24.59 -10.71 52.41
CA ASN A 725 -23.95 -9.51 51.86
C ASN A 725 -24.89 -8.77 50.90
N ALA A 726 -25.58 -9.49 50.01
CA ALA A 726 -26.51 -8.90 49.04
C ALA A 726 -27.74 -8.26 49.70
N ILE A 727 -28.28 -8.85 50.78
CA ILE A 727 -29.44 -8.31 51.51
C ILE A 727 -29.04 -7.08 52.35
N LEU A 728 -27.96 -7.22 53.13
CA LEU A 728 -27.67 -6.30 54.22
C LEU A 728 -26.99 -5.02 53.72
N ARG A 729 -26.05 -5.12 52.77
CA ARG A 729 -25.28 -3.95 52.29
C ARG A 729 -26.18 -2.87 51.68
N VAL A 730 -27.25 -3.27 50.98
CA VAL A 730 -28.23 -2.37 50.34
C VAL A 730 -28.91 -1.45 51.36
N ARG A 731 -28.97 -1.84 52.64
CA ARG A 731 -29.56 -1.05 53.74
C ARG A 731 -28.54 -0.43 54.69
N GLY A 732 -27.25 -0.50 54.35
CA GLY A 732 -26.19 -0.07 55.25
C GLY A 732 -26.08 -0.96 56.49
N PHE A 733 -26.26 -2.28 56.31
CA PHE A 733 -25.99 -3.30 57.32
C PHE A 733 -24.95 -4.30 56.81
N GLY A 734 -24.27 -4.95 57.74
CA GLY A 734 -23.28 -6.01 57.53
C GLY A 734 -23.42 -7.03 58.64
N TYR A 735 -22.46 -7.94 58.78
CA TYR A 735 -22.51 -8.96 59.82
C TYR A 735 -21.13 -9.34 60.35
N GLU A 736 -21.10 -9.79 61.59
CA GLU A 736 -19.95 -10.47 62.22
C GLU A 736 -20.30 -11.96 62.36
N ARG A 737 -19.44 -12.86 61.85
CA ARG A 737 -19.57 -14.32 62.04
C ARG A 737 -18.62 -14.80 63.13
N LYS A 738 -19.17 -15.49 64.14
CA LYS A 738 -18.42 -16.19 65.19
C LYS A 738 -18.91 -17.65 65.26
N LYS A 739 -18.13 -18.55 64.67
CA LYS A 739 -18.52 -19.95 64.42
C LYS A 739 -19.84 -20.01 63.63
N ASP A 740 -20.87 -20.59 64.22
CA ASP A 740 -22.19 -20.81 63.62
C ASP A 740 -23.19 -19.69 63.97
N ILE A 741 -22.73 -18.62 64.61
CA ILE A 741 -23.54 -17.44 64.95
C ILE A 741 -23.15 -16.28 64.03
N ILE A 742 -24.15 -15.67 63.39
CA ILE A 742 -24.01 -14.47 62.57
C ILE A 742 -24.80 -13.35 63.24
N ARG A 743 -24.11 -12.27 63.64
CA ARG A 743 -24.72 -11.07 64.20
C ARG A 743 -24.80 -9.98 63.14
N VAL A 744 -26.01 -9.57 62.77
CA VAL A 744 -26.25 -8.45 61.87
C VAL A 744 -26.09 -7.13 62.63
N MET A 745 -25.42 -6.15 62.00
CA MET A 745 -25.10 -4.85 62.59
C MET A 745 -25.01 -3.76 61.51
N ARG A 746 -25.18 -2.48 61.89
CA ARG A 746 -25.23 -1.36 60.93
C ARG A 746 -23.82 -0.97 60.45
N LEU A 747 -23.61 -0.92 59.13
CA LEU A 747 -22.40 -0.42 58.46
C LEU A 747 -22.34 1.12 58.48
N ALA A 748 -22.26 1.71 59.68
CA ALA A 748 -21.74 3.07 59.88
C ALA A 748 -21.58 3.40 61.38
N LYS A 749 -20.43 3.04 61.97
CA LYS A 749 -19.53 4.05 62.58
C LYS A 749 -18.16 3.51 63.02
N GLU A 750 -17.97 2.20 63.07
CA GLU A 750 -16.69 1.58 63.40
C GLU A 750 -16.33 0.57 62.31
N ILE A 751 -15.65 1.06 61.27
CA ILE A 751 -14.77 0.20 60.46
C ILE A 751 -13.57 -0.05 61.37
N PRO A 752 -13.17 -1.31 61.69
CA PRO A 752 -11.89 -1.55 62.33
C PRO A 752 -10.83 -0.99 61.37
N GLU A 753 -10.01 -0.03 61.81
CA GLU A 753 -9.14 0.76 60.95
C GLU A 753 -8.32 -0.15 60.02
N ILE A 754 -8.77 -0.27 58.77
CA ILE A 754 -7.98 -0.88 57.71
C ILE A 754 -6.90 0.14 57.45
N GLU A 755 -5.74 -0.07 58.07
CA GLU A 755 -4.58 0.79 57.96
C GLU A 755 -4.24 0.92 56.47
N THR A 756 -4.56 2.09 55.92
CA THR A 756 -4.27 2.44 54.53
C THR A 756 -3.17 3.48 54.55
N THR A 757 -2.13 3.22 53.77
CA THR A 757 -1.03 4.16 53.58
C THR A 757 -1.15 4.79 52.19
N THR A 758 -0.43 5.88 51.99
CA THR A 758 -0.40 6.63 50.74
C THR A 758 1.02 6.57 50.19
N ARG A 759 1.18 6.10 48.95
CA ARG A 759 2.47 6.12 48.25
C ARG A 759 2.30 6.79 46.89
N ILE A 760 3.19 7.74 46.63
CA ILE A 760 3.34 8.38 45.33
C ILE A 760 4.40 7.61 44.56
N PHE A 761 4.07 7.20 43.34
CA PHE A 761 4.99 6.62 42.38
C PHE A 761 5.25 7.65 41.28
N GLU A 762 6.50 8.06 41.12
CA GLU A 762 6.95 8.89 40.01
C GLU A 762 7.34 7.97 38.85
N LEU A 763 6.75 8.17 37.67
CA LEU A 763 7.01 7.35 36.49
C LEU A 763 7.91 8.10 35.50
N ASN A 764 8.98 7.45 35.07
CA ASN A 764 10.05 8.04 34.26
C ASN A 764 9.85 7.79 32.76
N TYR A 765 9.16 6.70 32.42
CA TYR A 765 9.05 6.17 31.06
C TYR A 765 7.62 5.74 30.72
N ALA A 766 6.88 5.18 31.67
CA ALA A 766 5.48 4.78 31.50
C ALA A 766 4.51 5.93 31.78
N GLU A 767 3.38 5.97 31.07
CA GLU A 767 2.34 6.99 31.29
C GLU A 767 1.43 6.63 32.48
N ALA A 768 1.32 7.53 33.46
CA ALA A 768 0.49 7.33 34.65
C ALA A 768 -1.00 7.01 34.36
N PRO A 769 -1.66 7.62 33.36
CA PRO A 769 -3.02 7.23 32.97
C PRO A 769 -3.14 5.77 32.52
N ILE A 770 -2.15 5.24 31.79
CA ILE A 770 -2.15 3.85 31.30
C ILE A 770 -2.01 2.89 32.49
N ILE A 771 -1.04 3.16 33.37
CA ILE A 771 -0.80 2.36 34.57
C ILE A 771 -2.03 2.37 35.50
N LYS A 772 -2.70 3.51 35.67
CA LYS A 772 -3.95 3.60 36.46
C LYS A 772 -5.03 2.66 35.91
N THR A 773 -5.26 2.69 34.59
CA THR A 773 -6.26 1.82 33.94
C THR A 773 -5.92 0.35 34.17
N MET A 774 -4.65 -0.04 33.97
CA MET A 774 -4.19 -1.40 34.26
C MET A 774 -4.43 -1.83 35.70
N LEU A 775 -4.17 -0.97 36.70
CA LEU A 775 -4.37 -1.28 38.12
C LEU A 775 -5.85 -1.42 38.52
N VAL A 776 -6.74 -0.66 37.88
CA VAL A 776 -8.18 -0.74 38.11
C VAL A 776 -8.79 -1.96 37.42
N ASP A 777 -8.49 -2.16 36.14
CA ASP A 777 -9.08 -3.25 35.33
C ASP A 777 -8.62 -4.64 35.79
N SER A 778 -7.40 -4.75 36.33
CA SER A 778 -6.87 -6.00 36.92
C SER A 778 -7.35 -6.26 38.36
N MET A 779 -8.19 -5.40 38.94
CA MET A 779 -8.64 -5.47 40.34
C MET A 779 -7.48 -5.59 41.35
N MET A 780 -6.35 -4.95 41.08
CA MET A 780 -5.16 -4.99 41.93
C MET A 780 -5.33 -4.27 43.28
N LEU A 781 -6.27 -3.32 43.34
CA LEU A 781 -6.62 -2.51 44.51
C LEU A 781 -7.50 -3.28 45.51
N SER A 782 -7.39 -2.96 46.80
CA SER A 782 -8.32 -3.49 47.81
C SER A 782 -9.67 -2.76 47.81
N VAL A 783 -10.61 -3.23 48.64
CA VAL A 783 -11.93 -2.61 48.84
C VAL A 783 -11.84 -1.17 49.38
N ALA A 784 -10.73 -0.80 50.02
CA ALA A 784 -10.43 0.57 50.47
C ALA A 784 -9.49 1.32 49.49
N GLY A 785 -9.04 0.66 48.43
CA GLY A 785 -8.02 1.13 47.51
C GLY A 785 -8.51 2.20 46.52
N ARG A 786 -7.68 3.22 46.26
CA ARG A 786 -7.94 4.24 45.23
C ARG A 786 -6.65 4.74 44.60
N VAL A 787 -6.71 5.10 43.32
CA VAL A 787 -5.58 5.62 42.54
C VAL A 787 -5.93 6.96 41.91
N ILE A 788 -5.08 7.94 42.18
CA ILE A 788 -5.15 9.30 41.64
C ILE A 788 -3.93 9.48 40.73
N VAL A 789 -4.10 10.20 39.61
CA VAL A 789 -3.01 10.51 38.66
C VAL A 789 -2.91 12.02 38.52
N ASP A 790 -1.70 12.56 38.68
CA ASP A 790 -1.36 13.89 38.19
C ASP A 790 -0.61 13.75 36.86
N VAL A 791 -1.31 14.05 35.77
CA VAL A 791 -0.78 13.99 34.39
C VAL A 791 0.36 14.98 34.18
N ARG A 792 0.38 16.11 34.91
CA ARG A 792 1.40 17.16 34.74
C ARG A 792 2.76 16.76 35.31
N SER A 793 2.77 15.94 36.35
CA SER A 793 3.99 15.41 36.98
C SER A 793 4.29 13.96 36.60
N ASN A 794 3.41 13.32 35.80
CA ASN A 794 3.42 11.88 35.51
C ASN A 794 3.51 11.00 36.77
N THR A 795 2.79 11.41 37.83
CA THR A 795 2.79 10.70 39.11
C THR A 795 1.49 9.94 39.34
N LEU A 796 1.61 8.80 40.02
CA LEU A 796 0.52 7.90 40.36
C LEU A 796 0.47 7.73 41.88
N MET A 797 -0.53 8.35 42.51
CA MET A 797 -0.76 8.35 43.95
C MET A 797 -1.72 7.21 44.31
N VAL A 798 -1.20 6.18 44.96
CA VAL A 798 -1.95 4.99 45.41
C VAL A 798 -2.23 5.13 46.90
N ILE A 799 -3.49 4.91 47.27
CA ILE A 799 -3.94 4.89 48.66
C ILE A 799 -4.59 3.53 48.87
N ASP A 800 -3.94 2.64 49.61
CA ASP A 800 -4.35 1.25 49.82
C ASP A 800 -3.64 0.67 51.07
N THR A 801 -3.93 -0.58 51.41
CA THR A 801 -3.21 -1.35 52.43
C THR A 801 -1.71 -1.45 52.11
N PRO A 802 -0.82 -1.48 53.12
CA PRO A 802 0.63 -1.61 52.92
C PRO A 802 1.05 -2.78 52.02
N VAL A 803 0.37 -3.93 52.15
CA VAL A 803 0.61 -5.14 51.35
C VAL A 803 0.34 -4.88 49.86
N LYS A 804 -0.78 -4.22 49.54
CA LYS A 804 -1.13 -3.88 48.15
C LYS A 804 -0.22 -2.80 47.57
N ILE A 805 0.21 -1.82 48.37
CA ILE A 805 1.15 -0.80 47.91
C ILE A 805 2.52 -1.40 47.55
N GLU A 806 3.02 -2.41 48.27
CA GLU A 806 4.26 -3.13 47.91
C GLU A 806 4.08 -4.07 46.71
N GLU A 807 2.90 -4.66 46.51
CA GLU A 807 2.57 -5.43 45.31
C GLU A 807 2.53 -4.53 44.05
N ILE A 808 1.80 -3.42 44.14
CA ILE A 808 1.67 -2.42 43.08
C ILE A 808 3.03 -1.77 42.77
N GLY A 809 3.83 -1.44 43.79
CA GLY A 809 5.18 -0.87 43.59
C GLY A 809 6.12 -1.80 42.84
N ARG A 810 6.08 -3.12 43.12
CA ARG A 810 6.86 -4.12 42.38
C ARG A 810 6.37 -4.36 40.96
N MET A 811 5.07 -4.19 40.69
CA MET A 811 4.53 -4.20 39.33
C MET A 811 5.00 -2.96 38.55
N ILE A 812 4.83 -1.76 39.13
CA ILE A 812 5.24 -0.48 38.52
C ILE A 812 6.73 -0.50 38.17
N ALA A 813 7.60 -0.94 39.09
CA ALA A 813 9.04 -1.03 38.85
C ALA A 813 9.46 -2.00 37.71
N ARG A 814 8.57 -2.90 37.27
CA ARG A 814 8.79 -3.77 36.10
C ARG A 814 8.22 -3.20 34.80
N LEU A 815 7.31 -2.23 34.89
CA LEU A 815 6.64 -1.60 33.74
C LEU A 815 7.29 -0.26 33.38
N ASP A 816 7.77 0.51 34.36
CA ASP A 816 8.50 1.77 34.18
C ASP A 816 9.97 1.52 33.79
N MET A 817 10.17 0.75 32.72
CA MET A 817 11.49 0.49 32.15
C MET A 817 11.77 1.39 30.95
N LYS A 818 13.04 1.79 30.79
CA LYS A 818 13.49 2.64 29.69
C LYS A 818 13.19 1.97 28.33
N PRO A 819 12.35 2.56 27.47
CA PRO A 819 12.02 1.97 26.18
C PRO A 819 13.25 1.96 25.27
N LEU A 820 13.41 0.89 24.51
CA LEU A 820 14.41 0.77 23.47
C LEU A 820 14.03 1.63 22.27
N GLN A 821 15.04 1.99 21.47
CA GLN A 821 14.88 2.82 20.27
C GLN A 821 15.50 2.12 19.06
N VAL A 822 14.88 2.28 17.90
CA VAL A 822 15.38 1.81 16.61
C VAL A 822 15.57 3.00 15.67
N ALA A 823 16.80 3.21 15.21
CA ALA A 823 17.11 4.10 14.09
C ALA A 823 16.98 3.32 12.78
N ILE A 824 16.36 3.90 11.77
CA ILE A 824 15.99 3.23 10.53
C ILE A 824 16.46 4.09 9.36
N GLU A 825 17.40 3.56 8.57
CA GLU A 825 17.90 4.17 7.34
C GLU A 825 17.33 3.43 6.14
N SER A 826 16.72 4.16 5.19
CA SER A 826 16.22 3.57 3.95
C SER A 826 16.86 4.22 2.74
N LYS A 827 17.20 3.43 1.72
CA LYS A 827 17.77 3.91 0.45
C LYS A 827 16.91 3.44 -0.71
N ILE A 828 16.46 4.38 -1.53
CA ILE A 828 15.59 4.13 -2.68
C ILE A 828 16.43 4.36 -3.94
N ILE A 829 16.54 3.33 -4.77
CA ILE A 829 17.42 3.31 -5.95
C ILE A 829 16.61 2.85 -7.16
N GLU A 830 16.59 3.68 -8.21
CA GLU A 830 16.08 3.31 -9.53
C GLU A 830 17.22 2.69 -10.34
N VAL A 831 16.95 1.56 -10.99
CA VAL A 831 17.92 0.81 -11.80
C VAL A 831 17.37 0.67 -13.20
N ARG A 832 18.03 1.24 -14.20
CA ARG A 832 17.63 1.16 -15.62
C ARG A 832 18.40 0.06 -16.33
N LEU A 833 17.67 -0.94 -16.80
CA LEU A 833 18.21 -2.12 -17.48
C LEU A 833 18.42 -1.82 -18.97
N ARG A 834 19.48 -2.39 -19.56
CA ARG A 834 19.86 -2.18 -20.96
C ARG A 834 20.05 -3.53 -21.67
N GLY A 835 19.02 -4.04 -22.34
CA GLY A 835 19.12 -5.24 -23.18
C GLY A 835 17.90 -6.17 -23.10
N GLU A 836 18.08 -7.43 -23.50
CA GLU A 836 17.06 -8.51 -23.52
C GLU A 836 16.71 -9.06 -22.11
N GLU A 837 16.79 -8.22 -21.08
CA GLU A 837 16.53 -8.59 -19.68
C GLU A 837 15.02 -8.51 -19.39
N GLU A 838 14.25 -9.44 -19.96
CA GLU A 838 12.78 -9.34 -20.02
C GLU A 838 12.08 -9.39 -18.63
N LEU A 839 12.73 -9.91 -17.60
CA LEU A 839 12.13 -10.31 -16.30
C LEU A 839 12.60 -9.50 -15.07
N GLY A 840 13.36 -8.42 -15.25
CA GLY A 840 13.91 -7.61 -14.14
C GLY A 840 15.30 -8.05 -13.67
N ILE A 841 15.74 -7.56 -12.51
CA ILE A 841 17.09 -7.81 -11.99
C ILE A 841 17.30 -9.29 -11.62
N ASP A 842 18.29 -9.92 -12.28
CA ASP A 842 18.79 -11.23 -11.87
C ASP A 842 19.70 -11.12 -10.64
N TRP A 843 19.10 -11.27 -9.47
CA TRP A 843 19.80 -11.34 -8.19
C TRP A 843 20.83 -12.47 -8.09
N THR A 844 20.75 -13.51 -8.93
CA THR A 844 21.75 -14.59 -9.02
C THR A 844 23.04 -14.09 -9.67
N TRP A 845 22.92 -13.32 -10.75
CA TRP A 845 24.04 -12.60 -11.36
C TRP A 845 24.62 -11.54 -10.43
N VAL A 846 23.77 -10.79 -9.71
CA VAL A 846 24.22 -9.81 -8.70
C VAL A 846 25.05 -10.51 -7.61
N LYS A 847 24.56 -11.62 -7.04
CA LYS A 847 25.30 -12.44 -6.05
C LYS A 847 26.66 -12.88 -6.59
N LYS A 848 26.69 -13.60 -7.73
CA LYS A 848 27.93 -14.09 -8.35
C LYS A 848 28.94 -12.98 -8.66
N THR A 849 28.46 -11.83 -9.14
CA THR A 849 29.34 -10.69 -9.45
C THR A 849 29.88 -10.04 -8.18
N ALA A 850 29.07 -9.96 -7.12
CA ALA A 850 29.50 -9.47 -5.83
C ALA A 850 30.52 -10.42 -5.16
N GLU A 851 30.32 -11.75 -5.22
CA GLU A 851 31.26 -12.78 -4.72
C GLU A 851 32.61 -12.74 -5.47
N GLN A 852 32.59 -12.54 -6.79
CA GLN A 852 33.80 -12.35 -7.58
C GLN A 852 34.56 -11.08 -7.18
N MET A 853 33.84 -10.01 -6.82
CA MET A 853 34.46 -8.77 -6.33
C MET A 853 34.90 -8.86 -4.86
N SER A 854 34.26 -9.70 -4.04
CA SER A 854 34.59 -9.90 -2.62
C SER A 854 35.87 -10.71 -2.39
N LYS A 855 36.49 -11.20 -3.47
CA LYS A 855 37.59 -12.17 -3.47
C LYS A 855 37.20 -13.52 -2.85
N GLY A 856 35.95 -13.93 -3.04
CA GLY A 856 35.46 -15.23 -2.60
C GLY A 856 35.04 -15.31 -1.14
N SER A 857 34.74 -14.18 -0.48
CA SER A 857 33.89 -14.25 0.71
C SER A 857 32.45 -14.53 0.27
N ASP A 858 31.83 -15.53 0.88
CA ASP A 858 30.44 -15.92 0.64
C ASP A 858 29.52 -14.73 0.94
N ILE A 859 28.54 -14.47 0.07
CA ILE A 859 27.61 -13.34 0.22
C ILE A 859 26.23 -13.89 0.57
N ASP A 860 25.76 -13.60 1.77
CA ASP A 860 24.45 -14.05 2.19
C ASP A 860 23.36 -13.12 1.65
N LEU A 861 22.48 -13.70 0.83
CA LEU A 861 21.34 -13.07 0.19
C LEU A 861 20.12 -13.90 0.53
N GLY A 862 19.72 -13.82 1.80
CA GLY A 862 18.60 -14.55 2.37
C GLY A 862 17.27 -13.99 1.88
N PHE A 863 16.87 -14.35 0.66
CA PHE A 863 15.52 -14.08 0.14
C PHE A 863 14.52 -15.01 0.83
N VAL A 864 13.60 -14.43 1.62
CA VAL A 864 12.70 -15.18 2.53
C VAL A 864 11.34 -15.45 1.89
N GLY A 865 10.98 -14.74 0.81
CA GLY A 865 9.76 -15.04 0.08
C GLY A 865 9.53 -14.19 -1.18
N THR A 866 8.55 -14.61 -1.97
CA THR A 866 8.06 -13.94 -3.18
C THR A 866 6.58 -13.62 -3.04
N THR A 867 6.19 -12.37 -3.28
CA THR A 867 4.78 -11.95 -3.27
C THR A 867 4.44 -11.30 -4.60
N GLY A 868 4.03 -12.12 -5.57
CA GLY A 868 3.90 -11.69 -6.96
C GLY A 868 5.28 -11.40 -7.57
N PHE A 869 5.41 -10.29 -8.29
CA PHE A 869 6.67 -9.85 -8.91
C PHE A 869 7.71 -9.33 -7.89
N PHE A 870 7.35 -9.18 -6.61
CA PHE A 870 8.21 -8.62 -5.57
C PHE A 870 9.08 -9.68 -4.91
N LYS A 871 10.38 -9.37 -4.78
CA LYS A 871 11.38 -10.17 -4.05
C LYS A 871 11.84 -9.38 -2.82
N TYR A 872 11.89 -10.02 -1.66
CA TYR A 872 12.45 -9.42 -0.45
C TYR A 872 13.36 -10.39 0.30
N GLY A 873 14.39 -9.83 0.95
CA GLY A 873 15.43 -10.60 1.63
C GLY A 873 16.32 -9.75 2.49
N THR A 874 17.20 -10.39 3.25
CA THR A 874 18.19 -9.71 4.11
C THR A 874 19.60 -9.82 3.52
N ILE A 875 20.38 -8.74 3.68
CA ILE A 875 21.78 -8.63 3.28
C ILE A 875 22.60 -8.32 4.54
N GLY A 876 23.72 -9.03 4.72
CA GLY A 876 24.67 -8.78 5.79
C GLY A 876 25.37 -7.41 5.69
N LYS A 877 25.69 -6.80 6.84
CA LYS A 877 26.30 -5.46 6.96
C LYS A 877 27.53 -5.18 6.07
N SER A 878 28.32 -6.18 5.69
CA SER A 878 29.48 -6.06 4.80
C SER A 878 29.12 -6.01 3.30
N ASP A 879 27.98 -6.57 2.93
CA ASP A 879 27.74 -7.05 1.56
C ASP A 879 26.94 -6.03 0.74
N PHE A 880 26.20 -5.14 1.41
CA PHE A 880 25.41 -4.07 0.80
C PHE A 880 26.23 -3.22 -0.20
N ALA A 881 27.46 -2.83 0.17
CA ALA A 881 28.33 -2.03 -0.68
C ALA A 881 28.78 -2.79 -1.94
N MET A 882 28.95 -4.11 -1.84
CA MET A 882 29.36 -4.99 -2.93
C MET A 882 28.23 -5.22 -3.93
N ILE A 883 27.01 -5.44 -3.41
CA ILE A 883 25.78 -5.60 -4.20
C ILE A 883 25.46 -4.31 -4.98
N LEU A 884 25.61 -3.14 -4.35
CA LEU A 884 25.42 -1.86 -5.04
C LEU A 884 26.44 -1.64 -6.16
N GLN A 885 27.71 -2.01 -5.95
CA GLN A 885 28.74 -1.96 -7.00
C GLN A 885 28.51 -3.00 -8.10
N ALA A 886 27.91 -4.16 -7.79
CA ALA A 886 27.56 -5.17 -8.79
C ALA A 886 26.47 -4.64 -9.72
N LEU A 887 25.37 -4.08 -9.17
CA LEU A 887 24.29 -3.46 -9.95
C LEU A 887 24.82 -2.36 -10.89
N ALA A 888 25.66 -1.46 -10.37
CA ALA A 888 26.25 -0.35 -11.11
C ALA A 888 27.20 -0.74 -12.27
N LYS A 889 27.60 -2.02 -12.39
CA LYS A 889 28.43 -2.50 -13.51
C LYS A 889 27.66 -2.78 -14.80
N ARG A 890 26.34 -3.02 -14.71
CA ARG A 890 25.53 -3.53 -15.85
C ARG A 890 24.29 -2.68 -16.13
N ALA A 891 23.81 -1.93 -15.14
CA ALA A 891 22.64 -1.07 -15.24
C ALA A 891 22.98 0.37 -14.83
N ASP A 892 22.25 1.35 -15.36
CA ASP A 892 22.37 2.73 -14.87
C ASP A 892 21.62 2.84 -13.54
N THR A 893 22.35 2.98 -12.44
CA THR A 893 21.78 3.10 -11.08
C THR A 893 21.69 4.57 -10.66
N GLN A 894 20.51 5.03 -10.26
CA GLN A 894 20.28 6.36 -9.71
C GLN A 894 19.66 6.28 -8.30
N ILE A 895 20.32 6.91 -7.32
CA ILE A 895 19.74 7.05 -5.97
C ILE A 895 18.67 8.14 -6.02
N ILE A 896 17.45 7.79 -5.63
CA ILE A 896 16.29 8.70 -5.61
C ILE A 896 16.16 9.39 -4.25
N SER A 897 16.35 8.66 -3.14
CA SER A 897 16.27 9.22 -1.78
C SER A 897 16.98 8.36 -0.74
N ASN A 898 17.36 8.97 0.39
CA ASN A 898 17.90 8.28 1.58
C ASN A 898 17.25 8.82 2.87
N PRO A 899 15.95 8.57 3.12
CA PRO A 899 15.31 9.01 4.36
C PRO A 899 15.82 8.23 5.57
N LYS A 900 15.98 8.93 6.69
CA LYS A 900 16.33 8.34 7.99
C LYS A 900 15.34 8.80 9.05
N ILE A 901 14.94 7.90 9.94
CA ILE A 901 14.05 8.17 11.07
C ILE A 901 14.50 7.38 12.29
N THR A 902 14.04 7.75 13.48
CA THR A 902 14.28 7.00 14.72
C THR A 902 13.00 6.99 15.52
N THR A 903 12.67 5.86 16.11
CA THR A 903 11.42 5.66 16.87
C THR A 903 11.64 4.74 18.06
N LEU A 904 10.67 4.74 18.98
CA LEU A 904 10.62 3.83 20.11
C LEU A 904 10.12 2.45 19.66
N ASP A 905 10.44 1.42 20.44
CA ASP A 905 9.91 0.09 20.24
C ASP A 905 8.36 0.08 20.26
N ASN A 906 7.75 -0.59 19.27
CA ASN A 906 6.30 -0.64 19.01
C ASN A 906 5.63 0.69 18.61
N VAL A 907 6.38 1.77 18.36
CA VAL A 907 5.83 3.07 17.97
C VAL A 907 6.02 3.31 16.46
N GLU A 908 4.90 3.57 15.76
CA GLU A 908 4.92 3.92 14.34
C GLU A 908 5.61 5.27 14.11
N ALA A 909 6.45 5.34 13.08
CA ALA A 909 7.10 6.55 12.65
C ALA A 909 7.01 6.72 11.12
N VAL A 910 6.84 7.98 10.70
CA VAL A 910 6.57 8.35 9.30
C VAL A 910 7.53 9.44 8.86
N VAL A 911 8.21 9.24 7.74
CA VAL A 911 9.05 10.26 7.09
C VAL A 911 8.54 10.53 5.67
N LYS A 912 8.28 11.80 5.36
CA LYS A 912 7.76 12.26 4.06
C LYS A 912 8.72 13.26 3.42
N VAL A 913 9.06 13.05 2.16
CA VAL A 913 9.89 13.89 1.30
C VAL A 913 9.13 14.09 0.00
N GLN A 914 8.19 15.05 0.00
CA GLN A 914 7.18 15.23 -1.05
C GLN A 914 7.11 16.69 -1.52
N SER A 915 6.92 16.88 -2.82
CA SER A 915 6.51 18.14 -3.45
C SER A 915 5.00 18.18 -3.58
N ARG A 916 4.42 19.38 -3.49
CA ARG A 916 2.98 19.60 -3.46
C ARG A 916 2.54 20.38 -4.70
N TYR A 917 1.62 19.82 -5.47
CA TYR A 917 1.15 20.38 -6.73
C TYR A 917 -0.33 20.77 -6.64
N PRO A 918 -0.66 22.07 -6.64
CA PRO A 918 -2.06 22.52 -6.67
C PRO A 918 -2.67 22.32 -8.06
N TYR A 919 -3.92 21.87 -8.11
CA TYR A 919 -4.72 21.72 -9.33
C TYR A 919 -6.17 22.14 -9.08
N VAL A 920 -6.89 22.46 -10.16
CA VAL A 920 -8.29 22.90 -10.07
C VAL A 920 -9.21 21.69 -10.22
N THR A 921 -10.09 21.44 -9.25
CA THR A 921 -11.09 20.37 -9.32
C THR A 921 -12.46 20.84 -9.76
N GLU A 922 -12.87 22.03 -9.34
CA GLU A 922 -14.17 22.60 -9.67
C GLU A 922 -14.05 24.01 -10.23
N VAL A 923 -14.94 24.33 -11.15
CA VAL A 923 -15.05 25.62 -11.81
C VAL A 923 -16.53 25.96 -11.89
N GLU A 924 -16.96 26.90 -11.05
CA GLU A 924 -18.32 27.42 -11.06
C GLU A 924 -18.34 28.74 -11.81
N GLU A 925 -19.32 28.94 -12.70
CA GLU A 925 -19.61 30.25 -13.30
C GLU A 925 -20.87 30.81 -12.64
N GLU A 926 -20.69 31.84 -11.83
CA GLU A 926 -21.73 32.52 -11.07
C GLU A 926 -21.98 33.91 -11.70
N ILE A 927 -23.24 34.32 -11.84
CA ILE A 927 -23.55 35.66 -12.36
C ILE A 927 -23.79 36.60 -11.18
N VAL A 928 -22.84 37.52 -10.96
CA VAL A 928 -22.92 38.56 -9.92
C VAL A 928 -23.04 39.92 -10.62
N ASP A 929 -24.06 40.70 -10.25
CA ASP A 929 -24.41 42.00 -10.87
C ASP A 929 -24.44 41.97 -12.42
N GLY A 930 -25.00 40.90 -12.99
CA GLY A 930 -25.13 40.72 -14.44
C GLY A 930 -23.82 40.44 -15.18
N LYS A 931 -22.71 40.18 -14.45
CA LYS A 931 -21.41 39.80 -15.02
C LYS A 931 -21.08 38.35 -14.66
N PRO A 932 -20.54 37.55 -15.59
CA PRO A 932 -20.04 36.22 -15.28
C PRO A 932 -18.77 36.32 -14.41
N VAL A 933 -18.77 35.63 -13.28
CA VAL A 933 -17.67 35.51 -12.33
C VAL A 933 -17.31 34.02 -12.22
N THR A 934 -16.08 33.65 -12.59
CA THR A 934 -15.61 32.27 -12.48
C THR A 934 -14.96 32.02 -11.12
N ARG A 935 -15.58 31.20 -10.28
CA ARG A 935 -15.00 30.65 -9.04
C ARG A 935 -14.25 29.36 -9.36
N LYS A 936 -13.13 29.11 -8.67
CA LYS A 936 -12.30 27.91 -8.85
C LYS A 936 -11.95 27.30 -7.50
N THR A 937 -12.23 26.00 -7.34
CA THR A 937 -11.81 25.21 -6.17
C THR A 937 -10.42 24.62 -6.46
N TRP A 938 -9.51 24.73 -5.49
CA TRP A 938 -8.14 24.21 -5.59
C TRP A 938 -7.96 23.03 -4.64
N GLU A 939 -7.38 21.95 -5.16
CA GLU A 939 -6.88 20.81 -4.38
C GLU A 939 -5.37 20.66 -4.54
N GLU A 940 -4.74 19.94 -3.62
CA GLU A 940 -3.29 19.74 -3.59
C GLU A 940 -2.95 18.26 -3.74
N LYS A 941 -2.03 17.95 -4.66
CA LYS A 941 -1.49 16.59 -4.85
C LYS A 941 -0.06 16.50 -4.33
N ASP A 942 0.14 15.75 -3.25
CA ASP A 942 1.47 15.44 -2.72
C ASP A 942 2.14 14.32 -3.57
N VAL A 943 3.39 14.55 -3.98
CA VAL A 943 4.17 13.72 -4.91
C VAL A 943 5.60 13.58 -4.39
N GLY A 944 6.07 12.36 -4.16
CA GLY A 944 7.43 12.07 -3.71
C GLY A 944 7.50 10.82 -2.85
N VAL A 945 8.46 10.78 -1.92
CA VAL A 945 8.71 9.60 -1.07
C VAL A 945 7.98 9.73 0.27
N SER A 946 7.35 8.65 0.72
CA SER A 946 6.89 8.46 2.10
C SER A 946 7.37 7.09 2.58
N LEU A 947 7.84 6.99 3.82
CA LEU A 947 8.14 5.72 4.48
C LEU A 947 7.47 5.72 5.85
N THR A 948 6.55 4.79 6.04
CA THR A 948 5.93 4.45 7.32
C THR A 948 6.56 3.16 7.84
N VAL A 949 6.97 3.15 9.10
CA VAL A 949 7.58 1.97 9.73
C VAL A 949 7.18 1.82 11.19
N THR A 950 6.88 0.59 11.60
CA THR A 950 6.62 0.20 13.00
C THR A 950 7.58 -0.94 13.37
N PRO A 951 8.62 -0.69 14.18
CA PRO A 951 9.53 -1.74 14.63
C PRO A 951 9.05 -2.40 15.93
N HIS A 952 9.45 -3.65 16.13
CA HIS A 952 9.34 -4.43 17.35
C HIS A 952 10.65 -5.19 17.59
N ILE A 953 11.34 -4.92 18.69
CA ILE A 953 12.61 -5.56 19.07
C ILE A 953 12.29 -6.87 19.80
N GLY A 954 12.60 -7.98 19.14
CA GLY A 954 12.51 -9.32 19.69
C GLY A 954 13.74 -9.69 20.52
N LYS A 955 13.86 -11.00 20.81
CA LYS A 955 15.06 -11.57 21.42
C LYS A 955 16.18 -11.67 20.38
N ASP A 956 17.42 -11.79 20.86
CA ASP A 956 18.63 -12.01 20.05
C ASP A 956 18.92 -10.93 18.99
N ASP A 957 18.59 -9.66 19.31
CA ASP A 957 18.79 -8.48 18.46
C ASP A 957 18.04 -8.52 17.10
N TYR A 958 17.00 -9.34 16.97
CA TYR A 958 16.10 -9.32 15.81
C TYR A 958 15.01 -8.26 15.94
N ILE A 959 14.76 -7.53 14.86
CA ILE A 959 13.81 -6.43 14.78
C ILE A 959 12.75 -6.80 13.75
N THR A 960 11.53 -7.04 14.21
CA THR A 960 10.37 -7.24 13.33
C THR A 960 9.85 -5.87 12.93
N MET A 961 9.74 -5.58 11.64
CA MET A 961 9.24 -4.30 11.14
C MET A 961 8.06 -4.49 10.21
N LYS A 962 6.99 -3.73 10.45
CA LYS A 962 5.98 -3.41 9.44
C LYS A 962 6.49 -2.21 8.64
N VAL A 963 6.68 -2.38 7.34
CA VAL A 963 7.35 -1.43 6.44
C VAL A 963 6.43 -1.12 5.26
N ASN A 964 6.02 0.14 5.12
CA ASN A 964 5.27 0.65 3.98
C ASN A 964 6.00 1.87 3.36
N PRO A 965 6.80 1.65 2.30
CA PRO A 965 7.28 2.71 1.43
C PRO A 965 6.30 3.02 0.30
N VAL A 966 6.10 4.32 0.06
CA VAL A 966 5.39 4.89 -1.10
C VAL A 966 6.35 5.81 -1.84
N VAL A 967 6.45 5.68 -3.16
CA VAL A 967 7.26 6.53 -4.03
C VAL A 967 6.40 6.99 -5.20
N SER A 968 6.13 8.29 -5.29
CA SER A 968 5.37 8.88 -6.38
C SER A 968 6.16 9.93 -7.16
N VAL A 969 5.89 9.98 -8.48
CA VAL A 969 6.59 10.82 -9.46
C VAL A 969 5.57 11.47 -10.38
N LEU A 970 5.72 12.77 -10.64
CA LEU A 970 4.93 13.52 -11.62
C LEU A 970 5.36 13.09 -13.03
N GLN A 971 4.46 12.52 -13.82
CA GLN A 971 4.72 12.14 -15.21
C GLN A 971 4.45 13.31 -16.16
N GLU A 972 3.22 13.83 -16.16
CA GLU A 972 2.82 14.93 -17.04
C GLU A 972 1.68 15.77 -16.43
N TRP A 973 1.37 16.89 -17.08
CA TRP A 973 0.16 17.67 -16.83
C TRP A 973 -0.81 17.45 -17.99
N THR A 974 -2.10 17.33 -17.69
CA THR A 974 -3.13 17.25 -18.72
C THR A 974 -3.33 18.58 -19.45
N ALA A 975 -4.00 18.52 -20.61
CA ALA A 975 -4.16 19.69 -21.47
C ALA A 975 -5.02 20.81 -20.82
N PRO A 976 -4.79 22.09 -21.18
CA PRO A 976 -5.65 23.21 -20.77
C PRO A 976 -7.13 23.01 -21.15
N PRO A 977 -8.09 23.67 -20.47
CA PRO A 977 -7.92 24.86 -19.63
C PRO A 977 -7.59 24.62 -18.15
N TYR A 978 -7.83 23.40 -17.63
CA TYR A 978 -7.62 23.06 -16.22
C TYR A 978 -6.68 21.85 -16.11
N PRO A 979 -5.35 22.08 -16.21
CA PRO A 979 -4.38 21.02 -16.17
C PRO A 979 -4.33 20.40 -14.76
N TYR A 980 -4.33 19.08 -14.68
CA TYR A 980 -4.13 18.32 -13.44
C TYR A 980 -2.89 17.41 -13.57
N PRO A 981 -2.17 17.14 -12.45
CA PRO A 981 -0.95 16.34 -12.47
C PRO A 981 -1.27 14.85 -12.60
N VAL A 982 -0.72 14.21 -13.63
CA VAL A 982 -0.69 12.74 -13.76
C VAL A 982 0.50 12.23 -12.96
N VAL A 983 0.21 11.45 -11.91
CA VAL A 983 1.20 10.99 -10.93
C VAL A 983 1.25 9.47 -10.93
N MET A 984 2.41 8.91 -11.23
CA MET A 984 2.69 7.49 -11.01
C MET A 984 3.03 7.28 -9.54
N THR A 985 2.49 6.22 -8.91
CA THR A 985 2.78 5.86 -7.53
C THR A 985 3.15 4.38 -7.44
N ARG A 986 4.25 4.08 -6.74
CA ARG A 986 4.72 2.73 -6.40
C ARG A 986 4.62 2.57 -4.89
N GLU A 987 4.00 1.50 -4.41
CA GLU A 987 3.84 1.19 -3.00
C GLU A 987 4.13 -0.29 -2.74
N ALA A 988 4.69 -0.59 -1.57
CA ALA A 988 4.77 -1.95 -1.03
C ALA A 988 4.37 -1.93 0.45
N THR A 989 3.74 -3.00 0.95
CA THR A 989 3.57 -3.23 2.39
C THR A 989 4.15 -4.60 2.73
N THR A 990 5.08 -4.63 3.67
CA THR A 990 5.74 -5.88 4.10
C THR A 990 5.84 -5.95 5.62
N ASN A 991 5.76 -7.15 6.17
CA ASN A 991 6.10 -7.45 7.56
C ASN A 991 7.30 -8.40 7.52
N VAL A 992 8.44 -7.96 8.04
CA VAL A 992 9.71 -8.70 7.94
C VAL A 992 10.44 -8.72 9.27
N MET A 993 11.32 -9.69 9.47
CA MET A 993 12.24 -9.75 10.60
C MET A 993 13.67 -9.57 10.09
N VAL A 994 14.40 -8.61 10.66
CA VAL A 994 15.74 -8.20 10.22
C VAL A 994 16.61 -8.07 11.47
N LYS A 995 17.85 -8.53 11.43
CA LYS A 995 18.77 -8.42 12.56
C LYS A 995 19.33 -6.99 12.68
N ASP A 996 19.73 -6.58 13.89
CA ASP A 996 20.36 -5.29 14.15
C ASP A 996 21.54 -5.01 13.19
N GLY A 997 21.34 -4.03 12.31
CA GLY A 997 22.32 -3.57 11.32
C GLY A 997 22.46 -4.36 10.03
N ASP A 998 21.61 -5.37 9.79
CA ASP A 998 21.45 -6.00 8.48
C ASP A 998 20.42 -5.23 7.64
N THR A 999 20.49 -5.35 6.31
CA THR A 999 19.66 -4.58 5.38
C THR A 999 18.56 -5.44 4.76
N LEU A 1000 17.29 -5.08 4.98
CA LEU A 1000 16.18 -5.54 4.16
C LEU A 1000 16.29 -4.97 2.74
N VAL A 1001 16.05 -5.81 1.74
CA VAL A 1001 15.78 -5.41 0.36
C VAL A 1001 14.31 -5.63 0.04
N ILE A 1002 13.69 -4.68 -0.65
CA ILE A 1002 12.39 -4.81 -1.31
C ILE A 1002 12.60 -4.43 -2.78
N GLY A 1003 12.54 -5.41 -3.69
CA GLY A 1003 12.69 -5.22 -5.14
C GLY A 1003 11.49 -5.74 -5.93
N GLY A 1004 11.50 -5.59 -7.26
CA GLY A 1004 10.44 -6.04 -8.17
C GLY A 1004 9.42 -4.99 -8.62
N LEU A 1005 9.64 -3.70 -8.33
CA LEU A 1005 8.81 -2.58 -8.80
C LEU A 1005 9.20 -2.14 -10.21
N ILE A 1006 8.93 -3.01 -11.19
CA ILE A 1006 9.33 -2.84 -12.60
C ILE A 1006 8.34 -1.93 -13.35
N GLU A 1007 8.86 -1.02 -14.18
CA GLU A 1007 8.16 -0.27 -15.22
C GLU A 1007 8.81 -0.56 -16.59
N GLU A 1008 7.99 -0.63 -17.63
CA GLU A 1008 8.40 -0.93 -19.00
C GLU A 1008 7.84 0.14 -19.95
N GLU A 1009 8.73 0.91 -20.59
CA GLU A 1009 8.39 1.91 -21.59
C GLU A 1009 8.78 1.40 -22.99
N GLU A 1010 7.79 1.06 -23.82
CA GLU A 1010 7.99 0.69 -25.22
C GLU A 1010 7.95 1.92 -26.16
N ARG A 1011 9.09 2.31 -26.70
CA ARG A 1011 9.20 3.35 -27.72
C ARG A 1011 9.36 2.77 -29.13
N THR A 1012 8.23 2.56 -29.82
CA THR A 1012 8.24 2.15 -31.23
C THR A 1012 8.41 3.35 -32.18
N THR A 1013 9.61 3.49 -32.73
CA THR A 1013 9.92 4.47 -33.80
C THR A 1013 9.77 3.81 -35.18
N ARG A 1014 8.98 4.42 -36.08
CA ARG A 1014 8.87 3.99 -37.49
C ARG A 1014 9.38 5.07 -38.43
N SER A 1015 10.46 4.77 -39.14
CA SER A 1015 11.02 5.60 -40.21
C SER A 1015 10.81 4.93 -41.56
N GLY A 1016 10.56 5.69 -42.63
CA GLY A 1016 10.35 5.10 -43.95
C GLY A 1016 10.07 6.15 -45.03
N VAL A 1017 10.01 5.72 -46.28
CA VAL A 1017 9.70 6.60 -47.42
C VAL A 1017 8.23 7.04 -47.34
N PRO A 1018 7.93 8.36 -47.32
CA PRO A 1018 6.56 8.86 -47.30
C PRO A 1018 5.70 8.26 -48.42
N GLY A 1019 4.43 7.97 -48.11
CA GLY A 1019 3.52 7.26 -49.02
C GLY A 1019 3.75 5.74 -49.02
N LEU A 1020 4.91 5.27 -49.50
CA LEU A 1020 5.21 3.83 -49.64
C LEU A 1020 5.14 3.05 -48.32
N MET A 1021 5.51 3.67 -47.20
CA MET A 1021 5.37 3.07 -45.86
C MET A 1021 3.93 2.72 -45.44
N LYS A 1022 2.90 3.21 -46.16
CA LYS A 1022 1.48 2.94 -45.88
C LYS A 1022 0.90 1.80 -46.74
N VAL A 1023 1.60 1.36 -47.79
CA VAL A 1023 1.06 0.39 -48.75
C VAL A 1023 1.13 -1.04 -48.18
N PRO A 1024 0.03 -1.81 -48.15
CA PRO A 1024 0.06 -3.22 -47.74
C PRO A 1024 1.08 -4.02 -48.57
N VAL A 1025 1.71 -5.04 -47.96
CA VAL A 1025 2.82 -5.84 -48.51
C VAL A 1025 4.10 -5.04 -48.74
N ILE A 1026 4.06 -3.95 -49.51
CA ILE A 1026 5.24 -3.17 -49.92
C ILE A 1026 5.88 -2.39 -48.74
N LYS A 1027 5.10 -2.00 -47.72
CA LYS A 1027 5.61 -1.29 -46.52
C LYS A 1027 6.83 -1.93 -45.85
N TYR A 1028 7.03 -3.25 -45.96
CA TYR A 1028 8.15 -3.95 -45.33
C TYR A 1028 9.50 -3.68 -46.03
N LEU A 1029 9.48 -3.27 -47.31
CA LEU A 1029 10.67 -2.87 -48.06
C LEU A 1029 11.03 -1.38 -47.90
N PHE A 1030 10.05 -0.55 -47.51
CA PHE A 1030 10.17 0.92 -47.49
C PHE A 1030 9.91 1.54 -46.10
N SER A 1031 9.83 0.73 -45.04
CA SER A 1031 9.77 1.21 -43.65
C SER A 1031 10.58 0.32 -42.71
N LYS A 1032 11.31 0.97 -41.80
CA LYS A 1032 12.07 0.37 -40.71
C LYS A 1032 11.31 0.63 -39.41
N LYS A 1033 10.87 -0.44 -38.74
CA LYS A 1033 10.39 -0.40 -37.35
C LYS A 1033 11.60 -0.61 -36.45
N VAL A 1034 11.86 0.34 -35.56
CA VAL A 1034 12.74 0.17 -34.40
C VAL A 1034 11.82 0.21 -33.17
N THR A 1035 11.98 -0.73 -32.25
CA THR A 1035 11.32 -0.70 -30.95
C THR A 1035 12.42 -0.66 -29.92
N ASP A 1036 12.56 0.49 -29.25
CA ASP A 1036 13.45 0.64 -28.11
C ASP A 1036 12.60 0.39 -26.85
N THR A 1037 12.94 -0.61 -26.06
CA THR A 1037 12.27 -0.92 -24.79
C THR A 1037 13.18 -0.49 -23.65
N ILE A 1038 12.68 0.39 -22.78
CA ILE A 1038 13.40 0.85 -21.58
C ILE A 1038 12.71 0.23 -20.37
N LYS A 1039 13.47 -0.48 -19.53
CA LYS A 1039 12.98 -1.06 -18.27
C LYS A 1039 13.64 -0.37 -17.08
N SER A 1040 12.85 0.04 -16.11
CA SER A 1040 13.33 0.58 -14.83
C SER A 1040 12.77 -0.25 -13.67
N GLU A 1041 13.62 -0.59 -12.70
CA GLU A 1041 13.21 -1.28 -11.47
C GLU A 1041 13.53 -0.40 -10.26
N LEU A 1042 12.55 -0.22 -9.37
CA LEU A 1042 12.76 0.48 -8.11
C LEU A 1042 13.10 -0.52 -6.99
N ILE A 1043 14.26 -0.34 -6.36
CA ILE A 1043 14.72 -1.12 -5.21
C ILE A 1043 14.73 -0.24 -3.96
N ILE A 1044 14.21 -0.77 -2.87
CA ILE A 1044 14.14 -0.10 -1.58
C ILE A 1044 14.90 -0.93 -0.55
N PHE A 1045 15.98 -0.36 -0.03
CA PHE A 1045 16.75 -0.92 1.06
C PHE A 1045 16.27 -0.30 2.37
N VAL A 1046 16.21 -1.07 3.46
CA VAL A 1046 15.86 -0.61 4.82
C VAL A 1046 16.75 -1.29 5.85
N THR A 1047 17.51 -0.51 6.62
CA THR A 1047 18.48 -0.99 7.62
C THR A 1047 18.09 -0.44 8.99
N PRO A 1048 17.63 -1.29 9.93
CA PRO A 1048 17.38 -0.89 11.31
C PRO A 1048 18.64 -1.02 12.17
N HIS A 1049 18.73 -0.18 13.20
CA HIS A 1049 19.80 -0.14 14.18
C HIS A 1049 19.24 0.07 15.59
N ILE A 1050 19.55 -0.80 16.54
CA ILE A 1050 19.17 -0.62 17.95
C ILE A 1050 20.04 0.48 18.57
N VAL A 1051 19.43 1.56 19.06
CA VAL A 1051 20.13 2.71 19.64
C VAL A 1051 20.56 2.37 21.08
N ARG A 1052 21.73 1.75 21.21
CA ARG A 1052 22.35 1.42 22.50
C ARG A 1052 23.03 2.64 23.11
N VAL A 1053 22.36 3.30 24.05
CA VAL A 1053 22.98 4.34 24.88
C VAL A 1053 23.97 3.70 25.85
N LYS A 1054 25.24 4.12 25.84
CA LYS A 1054 26.20 3.75 26.89
C LYS A 1054 25.71 4.34 28.22
N GLU A 1055 25.32 3.48 29.15
CA GLU A 1055 25.12 3.89 30.53
C GLU A 1055 26.49 4.09 31.18
N GLU A 1056 26.82 5.35 31.49
CA GLU A 1056 27.86 5.61 32.48
C GLU A 1056 27.39 5.07 33.82
N LYS A 1057 28.08 4.05 34.33
CA LYS A 1057 27.79 3.50 35.66
C LYS A 1057 27.84 4.65 36.68
N PRO A 1058 26.79 4.87 37.49
CA PRO A 1058 26.88 5.86 38.56
C PRO A 1058 28.05 5.47 39.47
N LYS A 1059 28.96 6.41 39.72
CA LYS A 1059 29.99 6.21 40.75
C LYS A 1059 29.27 5.90 42.07
N PRO A 1060 29.74 4.91 42.86
CA PRO A 1060 29.19 4.71 44.19
C PRO A 1060 29.32 6.03 44.96
N LYS A 1061 28.21 6.51 45.51
CA LYS A 1061 28.27 7.60 46.49
C LYS A 1061 28.93 7.02 47.74
N GLU A 1062 30.00 7.67 48.19
CA GLU A 1062 30.60 7.36 49.48
C GLU A 1062 29.56 7.64 50.58
N GLU A 1063 29.43 6.73 51.54
CA GLU A 1063 28.50 6.87 52.66
C GLU A 1063 29.04 7.90 53.66
N GLU A 1064 28.59 9.15 53.55
CA GLU A 1064 28.73 10.10 54.65
C GLU A 1064 27.82 9.69 55.82
N VAL A 1065 28.42 9.01 56.81
CA VAL A 1065 27.80 8.74 58.11
C VAL A 1065 27.71 10.06 58.89
N GLY A 1066 26.61 10.79 58.70
CA GLY A 1066 26.26 12.01 59.44
C GLY A 1066 25.17 11.76 60.48
N LEU A 1067 25.43 12.09 61.74
CA LEU A 1067 24.48 11.93 62.85
C LEU A 1067 23.29 12.89 62.78
N LEU A 1068 22.18 12.46 63.41
CA LEU A 1068 20.93 13.20 63.61
C LEU A 1068 21.13 14.60 64.23
N PRO A 1069 20.22 15.53 63.91
CA PRO A 1069 19.40 16.18 64.95
C PRO A 1069 17.99 15.57 65.05
#